data_AF-A0A9W4J269-F1
#
_entry.id   AF-A0A9W4J269-F1
#
_cell.length_a   1.000
_cell.length_b   1.000
_cell.length_c   1.000
_cell.angle_alpha   90.00
_cell.angle_beta   90.00
_cell.angle_gamma   90.00
#
_symmetry.space_group_name_H-M   'P 1'
#
loop_
_entity.id
_entity.type
_entity.pdbx_description
1 polymer ?
#
loop_
_entity_poly.entity_id
_entity_poly.type
_entity_poly.pdbx_seq_one_letter_code
_entity_poly.pdbx_strand_id
1 'polypeptide(L)'
;MASAKSTPASARKRPTSQGRPRLDAPAAKLSEDRRNQIRRAQKTYRLKKEACIQESQQRVTELEHKLARVEESLKEYRNMLQYELGNTHSELLNGCDRIVELLATAPENRHQNENDSQNSHQNSSHESSGDTPSDSLSSVETTISNQAIPNYPSTREPSATAEGQSGTRDLAEPQINNELTKFISESIHRSLGCTVNYSYASLESSFTRRLKRSSLEHAFQIFSDPHSNPHEVFRLFRLVPCFRDREKMYPYFRDLVTSDRDHSLEISALPFYNIGGAGTHYPNTNSDGAPVYPRNMRIPRRILGIIPNGDAGDRTTDTDESRQNQLQLCGFGGEWFDCRDVEGYLRQKGVQIDESCIFPTVKQAQNDVTRSEDPENCVLDLEGFIEVFDFEIVFSRRTIDSFQKLQNQNDLCSLGEMPDTSRAMWKPSVNHISIAVAVFIGYMILVRRLRYKRMVEIQAPFAHGRELSTMTTEEAYGIISRLQELEFPYAFEKARKIALLKAGAIPTMSKLFAVTGQNNKRNSGKRAVDTEILLREAQSKPRDSDRYMRAVARMNYLHARYRKANKITDDDLLHTLGDGLFEIVNVISREEWRELTDVETCALGVFHKNLGEDMGIPFDNLPSCKEGWTNGSHFAAELQDWTLRYEKEVAKPTATNDQYVRVYVDSALSSFPGFARTAVRQMLGANLDEVMRSSLQLESPGPIFSALLVSLRELRKLFLRHLALPRVGAVKPVNETPNSTGLYSFGRKTLQPWYMEPTFLSSWGPGAMLVRALGGKVPGSRGDRYHPQGYDLMTIGPEPQKEKGAEEMVSDMEIIRARRMTSCPFSQAKNGFMQQSVLSDQE
;
A
#
# COMPACT_ATOMS: atom_id res chain seq x y z
N MET A 1 -69.30 -10.19 -31.35
CA MET A 1 -70.14 -11.27 -30.76
C MET A 1 -69.22 -12.30 -30.13
N ALA A 2 -69.56 -12.76 -28.94
CA ALA A 2 -68.71 -13.55 -28.03
C ALA A 2 -68.24 -14.89 -28.61
N SER A 3 -67.03 -15.32 -28.21
CA SER A 3 -66.84 -16.64 -27.58
C SER A 3 -65.46 -16.77 -26.93
N ALA A 4 -65.46 -17.46 -25.79
CA ALA A 4 -64.40 -17.62 -24.81
C ALA A 4 -63.42 -18.76 -25.13
N LYS A 5 -62.26 -18.79 -24.45
CA LYS A 5 -61.80 -19.95 -23.66
C LYS A 5 -60.50 -19.67 -22.89
N SER A 6 -60.59 -19.82 -21.57
CA SER A 6 -59.54 -20.03 -20.58
C SER A 6 -59.32 -21.54 -20.36
N THR A 7 -58.10 -21.98 -20.05
CA THR A 7 -57.77 -23.17 -19.21
C THR A 7 -56.23 -23.27 -18.94
N PRO A 8 -55.71 -24.09 -17.99
CA PRO A 8 -55.16 -23.58 -16.73
C PRO A 8 -53.73 -24.09 -16.36
N ALA A 9 -53.30 -23.80 -15.13
CA ALA A 9 -52.06 -24.21 -14.48
C ALA A 9 -51.95 -25.71 -14.16
N SER A 10 -50.71 -26.23 -14.13
CA SER A 10 -50.33 -27.50 -13.49
C SER A 10 -48.91 -27.44 -12.92
N ALA A 11 -48.78 -27.79 -11.64
CA ALA A 11 -47.53 -27.89 -10.89
C ALA A 11 -46.80 -29.22 -11.17
N ARG A 12 -45.47 -29.23 -11.21
CA ARG A 12 -44.67 -30.48 -11.26
C ARG A 12 -43.44 -30.43 -10.34
N LYS A 13 -43.30 -31.49 -9.54
CA LYS A 13 -42.30 -31.75 -8.49
C LYS A 13 -40.87 -31.98 -9.03
N ARG A 14 -39.88 -31.70 -8.17
CA ARG A 14 -38.44 -31.96 -8.32
C ARG A 14 -38.11 -33.47 -8.36
N PRO A 15 -37.03 -33.90 -9.04
CA PRO A 15 -36.38 -35.18 -8.79
C PRO A 15 -35.12 -35.02 -7.91
N THR A 16 -34.97 -35.92 -6.95
CA THR A 16 -33.77 -36.17 -6.13
C THR A 16 -32.80 -37.08 -6.89
N SER A 17 -31.48 -36.80 -6.86
CA SER A 17 -30.46 -37.73 -7.36
C SER A 17 -29.60 -38.29 -6.23
N GLN A 18 -29.40 -39.60 -6.30
CA GLN A 18 -28.90 -40.51 -5.28
C GLN A 18 -27.40 -40.37 -4.94
N GLY A 19 -27.03 -40.85 -3.76
CA GLY A 19 -25.68 -40.86 -3.21
C GLY A 19 -24.68 -41.76 -3.94
N ARG A 20 -23.40 -41.41 -3.79
CA ARG A 20 -22.24 -42.07 -4.40
C ARG A 20 -21.86 -43.34 -3.61
N PRO A 21 -21.62 -44.51 -4.24
CA PRO A 21 -21.13 -45.70 -3.54
C PRO A 21 -19.65 -45.54 -3.14
N ARG A 22 -19.27 -46.06 -1.97
CA ARG A 22 -17.88 -46.25 -1.55
C ARG A 22 -17.24 -47.38 -2.37
N LEU A 23 -16.00 -47.17 -2.80
CA LEU A 23 -15.15 -48.20 -3.39
C LEU A 23 -13.85 -48.28 -2.60
N ASP A 24 -13.63 -49.44 -1.97
CA ASP A 24 -12.40 -49.85 -1.32
C ASP A 24 -11.45 -50.51 -2.35
N ALA A 25 -10.17 -50.08 -2.36
CA ALA A 25 -8.95 -50.71 -2.92
C ALA A 25 -8.79 -50.89 -4.47
N PRO A 26 -7.59 -51.26 -4.98
CA PRO A 26 -6.36 -50.46 -5.12
C PRO A 26 -5.96 -50.19 -6.60
N ALA A 27 -5.13 -49.16 -6.84
CA ALA A 27 -4.40 -48.84 -8.08
C ALA A 27 -5.14 -49.04 -9.43
N ALA A 28 -6.03 -48.10 -9.78
CA ALA A 28 -6.70 -48.09 -11.09
C ALA A 28 -5.73 -47.73 -12.23
N LYS A 29 -5.44 -48.70 -13.12
CA LYS A 29 -4.83 -48.44 -14.43
C LYS A 29 -5.70 -47.43 -15.20
N LEU A 30 -5.13 -46.27 -15.53
CA LEU A 30 -5.82 -45.21 -16.30
C LEU A 30 -6.38 -45.77 -17.62
N SER A 31 -7.64 -45.45 -17.95
CA SER A 31 -8.24 -45.87 -19.23
C SER A 31 -7.43 -45.33 -20.42
N GLU A 32 -7.45 -46.07 -21.51
CA GLU A 32 -6.65 -45.79 -22.72
C GLU A 32 -6.93 -44.40 -23.31
N ASP A 33 -8.18 -43.96 -23.24
CA ASP A 33 -8.61 -42.62 -23.67
C ASP A 33 -7.97 -41.51 -22.84
N ARG A 34 -7.85 -41.70 -21.51
CA ARG A 34 -7.23 -40.72 -20.61
C ARG A 34 -5.72 -40.63 -20.85
N ARG A 35 -5.07 -41.75 -21.18
CA ARG A 35 -3.65 -41.77 -21.61
C ARG A 35 -3.45 -41.06 -22.95
N ASN A 36 -4.35 -41.27 -23.92
CA ASN A 36 -4.29 -40.59 -25.21
C ASN A 36 -4.55 -39.08 -25.08
N GLN A 37 -5.43 -38.66 -24.17
CA GLN A 37 -5.66 -37.26 -23.86
C GLN A 37 -4.43 -36.58 -23.24
N ILE A 38 -3.75 -37.26 -22.31
CA ILE A 38 -2.50 -36.78 -21.69
C ILE A 38 -1.39 -36.65 -22.75
N ARG A 39 -1.23 -37.64 -23.65
CA ARG A 39 -0.25 -37.58 -24.74
C ARG A 39 -0.49 -36.42 -25.69
N ARG A 40 -1.76 -36.14 -26.04
CA ARG A 40 -2.13 -34.98 -26.87
C ARG A 40 -1.81 -33.67 -26.14
N ALA A 41 -2.13 -33.56 -24.86
CA ALA A 41 -1.84 -32.38 -24.06
C ALA A 41 -0.32 -32.12 -23.95
N GLN A 42 0.47 -33.16 -23.70
CA GLN A 42 1.93 -33.07 -23.65
C GLN A 42 2.55 -32.70 -25.00
N LYS A 43 2.03 -33.24 -26.11
CA LYS A 43 2.47 -32.87 -27.48
C LYS A 43 2.18 -31.40 -27.77
N THR A 44 0.97 -30.93 -27.44
CA THR A 44 0.60 -29.52 -27.60
C THR A 44 1.44 -28.60 -26.72
N TYR A 45 1.78 -29.03 -25.50
CA TYR A 45 2.67 -28.28 -24.61
C TYR A 45 4.08 -28.15 -25.19
N ARG A 46 4.65 -29.24 -25.72
CA ARG A 46 5.97 -29.22 -26.39
C ARG A 46 5.98 -28.29 -27.60
N LEU A 47 4.97 -28.39 -28.46
CA LEU A 47 4.84 -27.51 -29.63
C LEU A 47 4.71 -26.03 -29.24
N LYS A 48 3.95 -25.71 -28.18
CA LYS A 48 3.85 -24.33 -27.67
C LYS A 48 5.18 -23.84 -27.09
N LYS A 49 5.92 -24.70 -26.39
CA LYS A 49 7.24 -24.37 -25.84
C LYS A 49 8.24 -24.10 -26.97
N GLU A 50 8.27 -24.95 -28.00
CA GLU A 50 9.11 -24.76 -29.19
C GLU A 50 8.76 -23.48 -29.96
N ALA A 51 7.46 -23.19 -30.14
CA ALA A 51 7.03 -21.94 -30.80
C ALA A 51 7.44 -20.69 -30.01
N CYS A 52 7.35 -20.72 -28.68
CA CYS A 52 7.78 -19.61 -27.81
C CYS A 52 9.30 -19.40 -27.89
N ILE A 53 10.08 -20.49 -27.93
CA ILE A 53 11.54 -20.42 -28.10
C ILE A 53 11.89 -19.82 -29.47
N GLN A 54 11.21 -20.26 -30.54
CA GLN A 54 11.42 -19.71 -31.88
C GLN A 54 11.05 -18.22 -31.96
N GLU A 55 9.94 -17.80 -31.34
CA GLU A 55 9.54 -16.40 -31.26
C GLU A 55 10.59 -15.56 -30.52
N SER A 56 11.12 -16.08 -29.40
CA SER A 56 12.19 -15.42 -28.65
C SER A 56 13.49 -15.31 -29.46
N GLN A 57 13.88 -16.36 -30.20
CA GLN A 57 15.06 -16.32 -31.08
C GLN A 57 14.86 -15.32 -32.23
N GLN A 58 13.67 -15.27 -32.83
CA GLN A 58 13.34 -14.28 -33.86
C GLN A 58 13.40 -12.84 -33.29
N ARG A 59 12.96 -12.63 -32.05
CA ARG A 59 13.04 -11.33 -31.38
C ARG A 59 14.49 -10.90 -31.13
N VAL A 60 15.36 -11.83 -30.74
CA VAL A 60 16.79 -11.56 -30.53
C VAL A 60 17.46 -11.16 -31.84
N THR A 61 17.26 -11.93 -32.91
CA THR A 61 17.82 -11.60 -34.24
C THR A 61 17.32 -10.26 -34.79
N GLU A 62 16.05 -9.92 -34.56
CA GLU A 62 15.50 -8.60 -34.92
C GLU A 62 16.18 -7.46 -34.14
N LEU A 63 16.47 -7.67 -32.85
CA LEU A 63 17.13 -6.68 -32.00
C LEU A 63 18.60 -6.51 -32.37
N GLU A 64 19.32 -7.60 -32.65
CA GLU A 64 20.69 -7.56 -33.15
C GLU A 64 20.79 -6.78 -34.47
N HIS A 65 19.89 -7.05 -35.41
CA HIS A 65 19.82 -6.29 -36.67
C HIS A 65 19.53 -4.79 -36.44
N LYS A 66 18.64 -4.45 -35.50
CA LYS A 66 18.36 -3.05 -35.17
C LYS A 66 19.57 -2.36 -34.52
N LEU A 67 20.31 -3.06 -33.67
CA LEU A 67 21.53 -2.55 -33.05
C LEU A 67 22.63 -2.30 -34.09
N ALA A 68 22.86 -3.24 -35.00
CA ALA A 68 23.83 -3.06 -36.09
C ALA A 68 23.49 -1.83 -36.96
N ARG A 69 22.20 -1.61 -37.24
CA ARG A 69 21.74 -0.44 -38.01
C ARG A 69 21.94 0.89 -37.25
N VAL A 70 21.80 0.89 -35.93
CA VAL A 70 22.09 2.06 -35.09
C VAL A 70 23.59 2.35 -35.07
N GLU A 71 24.43 1.32 -35.00
CA GLU A 71 25.88 1.45 -35.06
C GLU A 71 26.34 2.08 -36.38
N GLU A 72 25.77 1.63 -37.51
CA GLU A 72 26.05 2.17 -38.83
C GLU A 72 25.64 3.65 -38.95
N SER A 73 24.42 4.00 -38.50
CA SER A 73 23.96 5.39 -38.49
C SER A 73 24.81 6.30 -37.59
N LEU A 74 25.33 5.79 -36.47
CA LEU A 74 26.23 6.54 -35.59
C LEU A 74 27.61 6.75 -36.23
N LYS A 75 28.12 5.76 -36.96
CA LYS A 75 29.36 5.91 -37.77
C LYS A 75 29.20 6.95 -38.87
N GLU A 76 28.05 6.97 -39.55
CA GLU A 76 27.74 7.99 -40.57
C GLU A 76 27.67 9.40 -39.95
N TYR A 77 26.99 9.54 -38.81
CA TYR A 77 26.87 10.82 -38.11
C TYR A 77 28.23 11.32 -37.59
N ARG A 78 29.08 10.42 -37.09
CA ARG A 78 30.47 10.72 -36.70
C ARG A 78 31.27 11.28 -37.88
N ASN A 79 31.20 10.63 -39.04
CA ASN A 79 31.92 11.07 -40.24
C ASN A 79 31.45 12.44 -40.72
N MET A 80 30.15 12.73 -40.61
CA MET A 80 29.58 14.05 -40.92
C MET A 80 30.10 15.13 -39.96
N LEU A 81 30.09 14.86 -38.66
CA LEU A 81 30.57 15.78 -37.64
C LEU A 81 32.08 16.05 -37.73
N GLN A 82 32.87 15.06 -38.13
CA GLN A 82 34.32 15.20 -38.34
C GLN A 82 34.63 16.24 -39.43
N TYR A 83 33.80 16.32 -40.47
CA TYR A 83 33.98 17.26 -41.58
C TYR A 83 33.59 18.70 -41.21
N GLU A 84 32.56 18.89 -40.39
CA GLU A 84 32.06 20.23 -40.04
C GLU A 84 32.69 20.84 -38.77
N LEU A 85 33.03 20.03 -37.76
CA LEU A 85 33.41 20.51 -36.41
C LEU A 85 34.75 19.96 -35.88
N GLY A 86 35.53 19.28 -36.73
CA GLY A 86 36.76 18.56 -36.33
C GLY A 86 37.82 19.37 -35.57
N ASN A 87 37.87 20.69 -35.79
CA ASN A 87 38.89 21.57 -35.19
C ASN A 87 38.39 22.41 -34.00
N THR A 88 37.08 22.47 -33.74
CA THR A 88 36.48 23.38 -32.74
C THR A 88 35.94 22.65 -31.50
N HIS A 89 35.49 21.40 -31.62
CA HIS A 89 34.89 20.66 -30.50
C HIS A 89 35.30 19.17 -30.46
N SER A 90 36.56 18.90 -30.11
CA SER A 90 37.14 17.55 -30.04
C SER A 90 36.50 16.64 -28.98
N GLU A 91 35.91 17.21 -27.92
CA GLU A 91 35.23 16.44 -26.87
C GLU A 91 33.96 15.73 -27.36
N LEU A 92 33.26 16.33 -28.34
CA LEU A 92 32.01 15.78 -28.88
C LEU A 92 32.29 14.55 -29.76
N LEU A 93 33.36 14.61 -30.56
CA LEU A 93 33.85 13.49 -31.36
C LEU A 93 34.35 12.34 -30.48
N ASN A 94 35.05 12.66 -29.38
CA ASN A 94 35.48 11.66 -28.40
C ASN A 94 34.29 11.00 -27.68
N GLY A 95 33.20 11.75 -27.45
CA GLY A 95 31.93 11.20 -26.96
C GLY A 95 31.27 10.22 -27.93
N CYS A 96 31.26 10.53 -29.23
CA CYS A 96 30.79 9.61 -30.26
C CYS A 96 31.65 8.33 -30.34
N ASP A 97 32.98 8.47 -30.23
CA ASP A 97 33.92 7.34 -30.28
C ASP A 97 33.68 6.36 -29.13
N ARG A 98 33.45 6.88 -27.92
CA ARG A 98 33.10 6.05 -26.75
C ARG A 98 31.78 5.30 -26.92
N ILE A 99 30.78 5.91 -27.56
CA ILE A 99 29.48 5.26 -27.79
C ILE A 99 29.64 4.13 -28.81
N VAL A 100 30.41 4.34 -29.88
CA VAL A 100 30.70 3.30 -30.87
C VAL A 100 31.51 2.15 -30.26
N GLU A 101 32.49 2.46 -29.39
CA GLU A 101 33.28 1.45 -28.67
C GLU A 101 32.45 0.64 -27.67
N LEU A 102 31.51 1.28 -26.97
CA LEU A 102 30.55 0.61 -26.07
C LEU A 102 29.59 -0.32 -26.83
N LEU A 103 29.18 0.05 -28.04
CA LEU A 103 28.34 -0.79 -28.89
C LEU A 103 29.14 -2.00 -29.45
N ALA A 104 30.43 -1.82 -29.72
CA ALA A 104 31.33 -2.89 -30.19
C ALA A 104 31.78 -3.87 -29.07
N THR A 105 31.71 -3.48 -27.79
CA THR A 105 32.17 -4.29 -26.64
C THR A 105 31.05 -5.04 -25.90
N ALA A 106 29.80 -5.00 -26.40
CA ALA A 106 28.74 -5.87 -25.92
C ALA A 106 29.02 -7.33 -26.35
N PRO A 107 28.98 -8.32 -25.42
CA PRO A 107 29.93 -9.43 -25.42
C PRO A 107 29.61 -10.60 -26.37
N GLU A 108 30.57 -10.94 -27.24
CA GLU A 108 30.80 -12.28 -27.80
C GLU A 108 31.35 -13.26 -26.74
N ASN A 109 30.68 -13.43 -25.59
CA ASN A 109 31.05 -14.44 -24.60
C ASN A 109 29.91 -15.44 -24.37
N ARG A 110 29.71 -16.33 -25.34
CA ARG A 110 29.38 -17.76 -25.17
C ARG A 110 29.10 -18.41 -26.52
N HIS A 111 30.04 -19.22 -27.01
CA HIS A 111 29.80 -20.57 -27.57
C HIS A 111 31.14 -21.19 -27.97
N GLN A 112 31.92 -21.61 -26.98
CA GLN A 112 32.99 -22.61 -27.12
C GLN A 112 33.30 -23.15 -25.73
N ASN A 113 32.45 -24.06 -25.25
CA ASN A 113 32.77 -25.06 -24.24
C ASN A 113 31.54 -25.96 -24.06
N GLU A 114 31.30 -26.79 -25.07
CA GLU A 114 30.52 -28.02 -24.98
C GLU A 114 30.78 -28.80 -26.28
N ASN A 115 31.91 -29.50 -26.28
CA ASN A 115 32.20 -30.73 -27.02
C ASN A 115 33.71 -30.97 -26.98
N ASP A 116 34.17 -31.68 -25.95
CA ASP A 116 35.20 -32.71 -26.09
C ASP A 116 35.50 -33.31 -24.72
N SER A 117 34.79 -34.38 -24.37
CA SER A 117 35.19 -35.31 -23.31
C SER A 117 34.49 -36.65 -23.49
N GLN A 118 34.79 -37.34 -24.59
CA GLN A 118 34.75 -38.81 -24.66
C GLN A 118 35.74 -39.30 -25.73
N ASN A 119 37.00 -39.55 -25.36
CA ASN A 119 37.59 -40.89 -25.52
C ASN A 119 39.04 -40.96 -25.01
N SER A 120 39.32 -42.11 -24.38
CA SER A 120 40.60 -42.84 -24.35
C SER A 120 41.83 -42.08 -23.81
N HIS A 121 42.32 -42.36 -22.61
CA HIS A 121 43.03 -43.56 -22.17
C HIS A 121 44.50 -43.23 -21.90
N GLN A 122 44.95 -43.71 -20.74
CA GLN A 122 46.29 -44.16 -20.41
C GLN A 122 47.31 -43.14 -19.86
N ASN A 123 47.78 -43.55 -18.68
CA ASN A 123 49.15 -43.45 -18.16
C ASN A 123 49.69 -42.05 -17.88
N SER A 124 50.50 -41.81 -16.86
CA SER A 124 50.85 -42.46 -15.60
C SER A 124 51.89 -41.51 -15.01
N SER A 125 51.90 -41.41 -13.69
CA SER A 125 53.10 -41.30 -12.86
C SER A 125 53.89 -39.98 -12.73
N HIS A 126 54.25 -39.74 -11.46
CA HIS A 126 55.42 -39.01 -10.92
C HIS A 126 55.40 -37.47 -10.98
N GLU A 127 55.25 -36.79 -9.84
CA GLU A 127 56.28 -36.37 -8.86
C GLU A 127 56.53 -34.86 -9.04
N SER A 128 56.23 -34.01 -8.06
CA SER A 128 57.03 -33.68 -6.86
C SER A 128 57.74 -32.34 -7.06
N SER A 129 57.75 -31.55 -5.98
CA SER A 129 58.63 -30.41 -5.68
C SER A 129 58.28 -29.13 -6.47
N GLY A 130 57.95 -28.01 -5.84
CA GLY A 130 58.55 -27.45 -4.63
C GLY A 130 59.48 -26.33 -5.08
N ASP A 131 59.12 -25.07 -4.76
CA ASP A 131 60.05 -24.04 -4.25
C ASP A 131 59.35 -22.68 -4.20
N THR A 132 59.03 -22.27 -2.98
CA THR A 132 59.14 -20.89 -2.52
C THR A 132 60.63 -20.66 -2.15
N PRO A 133 61.18 -19.44 -2.22
CA PRO A 133 60.99 -18.56 -1.06
C PRO A 133 61.01 -17.03 -1.32
N SER A 134 60.27 -16.35 -0.45
CA SER A 134 60.49 -15.04 0.19
C SER A 134 61.39 -13.97 -0.46
N ASP A 135 60.86 -12.74 -0.54
CA ASP A 135 61.42 -11.63 0.26
C ASP A 135 60.42 -10.47 0.50
N SER A 136 59.87 -10.45 1.72
CA SER A 136 60.02 -9.43 2.77
C SER A 136 60.03 -7.90 2.47
N LEU A 137 59.04 -7.22 3.10
CA LEU A 137 59.10 -5.94 3.85
C LEU A 137 59.25 -4.63 3.03
N SER A 138 58.60 -3.49 3.31
CA SER A 138 57.92 -2.89 4.47
C SER A 138 57.30 -1.55 3.96
N SER A 139 56.03 -1.17 4.24
CA SER A 139 55.58 -0.26 5.33
C SER A 139 56.43 1.04 5.47
N VAL A 140 55.94 2.28 5.65
CA VAL A 140 54.68 2.81 6.22
C VAL A 140 54.74 4.38 6.22
N GLU A 141 53.59 5.05 6.38
CA GLU A 141 53.35 6.45 6.90
C GLU A 141 53.88 7.67 6.11
N THR A 142 53.40 8.93 6.21
CA THR A 142 52.20 9.68 6.67
C THR A 142 52.55 11.18 6.49
N THR A 143 51.56 12.09 6.48
CA THR A 143 51.57 13.44 7.15
C THR A 143 51.20 14.68 6.29
N ILE A 144 49.95 15.15 6.47
CA ILE A 144 49.47 16.49 6.91
C ILE A 144 50.27 17.78 6.54
N SER A 145 49.62 18.78 5.87
CA SER A 145 49.14 20.07 6.44
C SER A 145 48.82 21.19 5.42
N ASN A 146 48.04 22.17 5.90
CA ASN A 146 47.33 23.32 5.29
C ASN A 146 48.15 24.43 4.58
N GLN A 147 47.53 25.19 3.64
CA GLN A 147 47.16 26.64 3.76
C GLN A 147 46.88 27.41 2.43
N ALA A 148 45.87 28.30 2.51
CA ALA A 148 45.73 29.67 1.93
C ALA A 148 45.04 29.98 0.56
N ILE A 149 44.28 31.10 0.63
CA ILE A 149 43.39 31.82 -0.32
C ILE A 149 44.19 32.80 -1.21
N PRO A 150 43.71 33.26 -2.40
CA PRO A 150 43.16 34.64 -2.56
C PRO A 150 42.00 34.77 -3.60
N ASN A 151 40.86 35.41 -3.26
CA ASN A 151 40.40 36.81 -3.49
C ASN A 151 39.79 37.20 -4.86
N TYR A 152 38.59 37.81 -4.78
CA TYR A 152 37.82 38.55 -5.80
C TYR A 152 38.49 39.88 -6.24
N PRO A 153 38.01 40.51 -7.33
CA PRO A 153 37.34 41.81 -7.13
C PRO A 153 36.07 42.07 -7.98
N SER A 154 35.27 43.00 -7.46
CA SER A 154 33.98 43.53 -7.93
C SER A 154 34.12 44.85 -8.71
N THR A 155 33.22 45.14 -9.66
CA THR A 155 32.73 46.49 -10.10
C THR A 155 31.69 46.30 -11.23
N ARG A 156 30.62 47.08 -11.50
CA ARG A 156 30.07 48.37 -11.03
C ARG A 156 28.69 48.55 -11.72
N GLU A 157 27.67 49.10 -11.06
CA GLU A 157 26.47 49.69 -11.71
C GLU A 157 26.67 51.19 -11.98
N PRO A 158 25.88 51.82 -12.89
CA PRO A 158 25.65 53.26 -12.90
C PRO A 158 24.21 53.65 -12.52
N SER A 159 24.11 54.68 -11.67
CA SER A 159 22.88 55.35 -11.23
C SER A 159 22.47 56.50 -12.17
N ALA A 160 21.18 56.86 -12.16
CA ALA A 160 20.68 58.19 -12.53
C ALA A 160 19.47 58.59 -11.67
N THR A 161 19.39 59.89 -11.39
CA THR A 161 18.71 60.61 -10.29
C THR A 161 17.41 61.34 -10.68
N ALA A 162 16.75 61.87 -9.63
CA ALA A 162 15.76 62.97 -9.57
C ALA A 162 14.27 62.59 -9.73
N GLU A 163 13.26 63.23 -9.15
CA GLU A 163 13.03 64.21 -8.06
C GLU A 163 11.48 64.25 -7.85
N GLY A 164 10.95 64.76 -6.72
CA GLY A 164 9.55 65.26 -6.67
C GLY A 164 8.66 64.86 -5.47
N GLN A 165 8.44 65.81 -4.57
CA GLN A 165 7.55 65.77 -3.39
C GLN A 165 6.06 65.95 -3.75
N SER A 166 5.15 65.37 -2.94
CA SER A 166 4.08 66.09 -2.21
C SER A 166 3.13 65.10 -1.52
N GLY A 167 2.83 65.33 -0.24
CA GLY A 167 1.93 64.52 0.56
C GLY A 167 0.49 65.03 0.59
N THR A 168 -0.43 64.18 1.07
CA THR A 168 -1.62 64.54 1.87
C THR A 168 -2.09 63.33 2.67
N ARG A 169 -2.66 63.63 3.84
CA ARG A 169 -2.94 62.76 4.99
C ARG A 169 -4.29 62.03 4.92
N ASP A 170 -4.30 60.88 5.60
CA ASP A 170 -5.36 60.22 6.40
C ASP A 170 -6.74 59.89 5.81
N LEU A 171 -7.11 58.61 5.89
CA LEU A 171 -8.15 58.06 6.80
C LEU A 171 -8.10 56.52 6.80
N ALA A 172 -8.22 55.93 7.99
CA ALA A 172 -8.01 54.51 8.27
C ALA A 172 -9.24 53.62 7.96
N GLU A 173 -8.98 52.38 7.51
CA GLU A 173 -9.94 51.25 7.49
C GLU A 173 -9.25 49.93 7.92
N PRO A 174 -9.99 48.95 8.46
CA PRO A 174 -9.47 47.96 9.41
C PRO A 174 -8.69 46.81 8.75
N GLN A 175 -7.65 46.34 9.47
CA GLN A 175 -6.83 45.19 9.09
C GLN A 175 -7.66 43.90 9.06
N ILE A 176 -7.94 43.40 7.85
CA ILE A 176 -8.41 42.04 7.60
C ILE A 176 -7.22 41.18 7.14
N ASN A 177 -6.88 40.20 7.98
CA ASN A 177 -6.03 39.01 7.78
C ASN A 177 -5.26 38.87 6.45
N ASN A 178 -3.99 39.30 6.45
CA ASN A 178 -3.02 39.09 5.37
C ASN A 178 -2.51 37.64 5.21
N GLU A 179 -2.92 36.70 6.07
CA GLU A 179 -2.47 35.28 6.01
C GLU A 179 -3.24 34.45 4.97
N LEU A 180 -4.54 34.72 4.77
CA LEU A 180 -5.36 33.96 3.80
C LEU A 180 -5.03 34.35 2.35
N THR A 181 -4.72 35.62 2.12
CA THR A 181 -4.33 36.15 0.80
C THR A 181 -2.96 35.60 0.38
N LYS A 182 -2.06 35.36 1.35
CA LYS A 182 -0.74 34.75 1.09
C LYS A 182 -0.85 33.27 0.74
N PHE A 183 -1.73 32.52 1.42
CA PHE A 183 -2.00 31.10 1.11
C PHE A 183 -2.69 30.88 -0.24
N ILE A 184 -3.62 31.77 -0.63
CA ILE A 184 -4.27 31.72 -1.94
C ILE A 184 -3.28 32.13 -3.05
N SER A 185 -2.41 33.10 -2.79
CA SER A 185 -1.35 33.51 -3.72
C SER A 185 -0.29 32.41 -3.93
N GLU A 186 0.11 31.70 -2.87
CA GLU A 186 1.10 30.60 -2.95
C GLU A 186 0.53 29.33 -3.60
N SER A 187 -0.78 29.05 -3.45
CA SER A 187 -1.43 27.91 -4.12
C SER A 187 -1.71 28.14 -5.61
N ILE A 188 -1.80 29.40 -6.07
CA ILE A 188 -2.00 29.73 -7.49
C ILE A 188 -0.66 29.81 -8.25
N HIS A 189 0.48 29.72 -7.55
CA HIS A 189 1.78 29.52 -8.18
C HIS A 189 1.97 28.07 -8.67
N ARG A 190 1.36 27.74 -9.81
CA ARG A 190 1.96 26.81 -10.77
C ARG A 190 2.32 27.57 -12.04
N SER A 191 3.61 27.60 -12.33
CA SER A 191 4.13 27.64 -13.71
C SER A 191 3.63 28.81 -14.59
N LEU A 192 3.73 30.04 -14.11
CA LEU A 192 4.16 31.10 -15.02
C LEU A 192 5.69 31.14 -14.94
N GLY A 193 6.33 30.30 -15.76
CA GLY A 193 7.71 30.52 -16.13
C GLY A 193 7.87 31.97 -16.61
N CYS A 194 9.00 32.57 -16.31
CA CYS A 194 9.34 33.94 -16.65
C CYS A 194 9.38 34.13 -18.18
N THR A 195 8.20 34.27 -18.80
CA THR A 195 7.94 34.88 -20.10
C THR A 195 6.53 35.45 -20.00
N VAL A 196 6.39 36.78 -20.11
CA VAL A 196 5.08 37.43 -20.18
C VAL A 196 4.39 36.95 -21.46
N ASN A 197 3.53 35.94 -21.32
CA ASN A 197 2.73 35.45 -22.44
C ASN A 197 1.52 36.37 -22.59
N TYR A 198 1.50 37.13 -23.68
CA TYR A 198 0.31 37.89 -24.08
C TYR A 198 -0.87 36.91 -24.25
N SER A 199 -1.86 37.00 -23.37
CA SER A 199 -3.13 36.28 -23.48
C SER A 199 -4.18 37.24 -24.03
N TYR A 200 -4.85 36.85 -25.11
CA TYR A 200 -5.96 37.60 -25.68
C TYR A 200 -7.30 37.29 -24.99
N ALA A 201 -7.28 36.46 -23.93
CA ALA A 201 -8.46 36.11 -23.17
C ALA A 201 -9.17 37.34 -22.59
N SER A 202 -8.46 38.40 -22.21
CA SER A 202 -9.06 39.63 -21.68
C SER A 202 -9.92 40.40 -22.69
N LEU A 203 -9.73 40.17 -24.00
CA LEU A 203 -10.49 40.82 -25.08
C LEU A 203 -11.81 40.10 -25.41
N GLU A 204 -12.10 38.98 -24.76
CA GLU A 204 -13.30 38.19 -25.01
C GLU A 204 -14.53 38.72 -24.26
N SER A 205 -15.68 38.65 -24.94
CA SER A 205 -16.94 39.25 -24.50
C SER A 205 -17.63 38.56 -23.33
N SER A 206 -17.36 37.27 -23.10
CA SER A 206 -18.01 36.49 -22.04
C SER A 206 -17.02 35.66 -21.24
N PHE A 207 -17.34 35.37 -19.99
CA PHE A 207 -16.50 34.54 -19.11
C PHE A 207 -16.23 33.15 -19.73
N THR A 208 -17.26 32.49 -20.25
CA THR A 208 -17.09 31.23 -20.99
C THR A 208 -16.04 31.36 -22.11
N ARG A 209 -16.11 32.43 -22.93
CA ARG A 209 -15.14 32.65 -24.02
C ARG A 209 -13.74 32.99 -23.48
N ARG A 210 -13.63 33.78 -22.41
CA ARG A 210 -12.35 34.07 -21.72
C ARG A 210 -11.66 32.79 -21.26
N LEU A 211 -12.39 31.95 -20.53
CA LEU A 211 -11.87 30.69 -19.99
C LEU A 211 -11.46 29.73 -21.12
N LYS A 212 -12.26 29.68 -22.18
CA LYS A 212 -11.97 28.87 -23.36
C LYS A 212 -10.75 29.35 -24.13
N ARG A 213 -10.61 30.67 -24.37
CA ARG A 213 -9.44 31.28 -25.01
C ARG A 213 -8.16 31.02 -24.21
N SER A 214 -8.20 31.23 -22.89
CA SER A 214 -7.06 30.96 -22.00
C SER A 214 -6.67 29.47 -22.01
N SER A 215 -7.65 28.56 -22.01
CA SER A 215 -7.39 27.12 -22.09
C SER A 215 -6.77 26.72 -23.44
N LEU A 216 -7.20 27.34 -24.54
CA LEU A 216 -6.64 27.12 -25.88
C LEU A 216 -5.21 27.65 -26.01
N GLU A 217 -4.94 28.85 -25.49
CA GLU A 217 -3.60 29.45 -25.49
C GLU A 217 -2.60 28.59 -24.70
N HIS A 218 -3.01 28.12 -23.51
CA HIS A 218 -2.18 27.22 -22.71
C HIS A 218 -1.92 25.89 -23.42
N ALA A 219 -2.95 25.29 -24.02
CA ALA A 219 -2.79 24.07 -24.80
C ALA A 219 -1.87 24.28 -26.00
N PHE A 220 -2.00 25.40 -26.72
CA PHE A 220 -1.16 25.74 -27.87
C PHE A 220 0.30 25.96 -27.49
N GLN A 221 0.58 26.54 -26.32
CA GLN A 221 1.94 26.70 -25.81
C GLN A 221 2.62 25.33 -25.61
N ILE A 222 1.95 24.41 -24.92
CA ILE A 222 2.46 23.04 -24.67
C ILE A 222 2.53 22.23 -25.96
N PHE A 223 1.63 22.50 -26.92
CA PHE A 223 1.65 21.86 -28.23
C PHE A 223 2.79 22.36 -29.13
N SER A 224 3.13 23.64 -29.05
CA SER A 224 4.14 24.28 -29.92
C SER A 224 5.56 24.09 -29.41
N ASP A 225 5.76 23.92 -28.10
CA ASP A 225 7.08 23.70 -27.52
C ASP A 225 7.57 22.25 -27.72
N PRO A 226 8.71 22.04 -28.44
CA PRO A 226 9.30 20.71 -28.64
C PRO A 226 9.85 20.08 -27.36
N HIS A 227 10.18 20.87 -26.35
CA HIS A 227 10.80 20.43 -25.09
C HIS A 227 9.76 20.15 -23.98
N SER A 228 8.48 20.37 -24.28
CA SER A 228 7.40 20.12 -23.34
C SER A 228 7.35 18.65 -22.92
N ASN A 229 7.12 18.43 -21.62
CA ASN A 229 7.15 17.10 -21.02
C ASN A 229 6.20 16.13 -21.77
N PRO A 230 6.69 14.98 -22.28
CA PRO A 230 5.85 14.03 -23.01
C PRO A 230 4.63 13.54 -22.24
N HIS A 231 4.72 13.43 -20.91
CA HIS A 231 3.58 13.05 -20.06
C HIS A 231 2.52 14.14 -19.96
N GLU A 232 2.91 15.41 -20.01
CA GLU A 232 1.99 16.55 -19.95
C GLU A 232 1.27 16.76 -21.29
N VAL A 233 2.01 16.63 -22.40
CA VAL A 233 1.44 16.58 -23.75
C VAL A 233 0.43 15.43 -23.86
N PHE A 234 0.81 14.23 -23.39
CA PHE A 234 -0.09 13.08 -23.38
C PHE A 234 -1.32 13.32 -22.50
N ARG A 235 -1.18 13.95 -21.32
CA ARG A 235 -2.29 14.26 -20.41
C ARG A 235 -3.32 15.18 -21.06
N LEU A 236 -2.88 16.28 -21.69
CA LEU A 236 -3.75 17.30 -22.26
C LEU A 236 -4.41 16.86 -23.57
N PHE A 237 -3.67 16.18 -24.44
CA PHE A 237 -4.15 15.79 -25.76
C PHE A 237 -4.70 14.37 -25.84
N ARG A 238 -4.86 13.68 -24.71
CA ARG A 238 -5.28 12.27 -24.69
C ARG A 238 -6.59 11.97 -25.44
N LEU A 239 -7.52 12.94 -25.45
CA LEU A 239 -8.85 12.79 -26.05
C LEU A 239 -8.87 12.96 -27.57
N VAL A 240 -7.85 13.60 -28.14
CA VAL A 240 -7.79 13.96 -29.57
C VAL A 240 -6.42 13.56 -30.11
N PRO A 241 -6.29 12.84 -31.23
CA PRO A 241 -4.99 12.38 -31.76
C PRO A 241 -4.11 13.52 -32.30
N CYS A 242 -4.35 14.77 -31.91
CA CYS A 242 -3.68 15.97 -32.43
C CYS A 242 -2.17 15.97 -32.24
N PHE A 243 -1.62 15.16 -31.33
CA PHE A 243 -0.18 15.01 -31.13
C PHE A 243 0.52 14.04 -32.11
N ARG A 244 -0.23 13.20 -32.85
CA ARG A 244 0.37 12.20 -33.77
C ARG A 244 0.96 12.81 -35.04
N ASP A 245 0.47 13.99 -35.43
CA ASP A 245 0.90 14.72 -36.61
C ASP A 245 0.87 16.22 -36.28
N ARG A 246 1.97 16.68 -35.64
CA ARG A 246 2.07 18.05 -35.11
C ARG A 246 2.06 19.08 -36.24
N GLU A 247 2.73 18.78 -37.35
CA GLU A 247 2.82 19.67 -38.52
C GLU A 247 1.45 19.93 -39.14
N LYS A 248 0.61 18.90 -39.25
CA LYS A 248 -0.74 19.04 -39.80
C LYS A 248 -1.69 19.78 -38.87
N MET A 249 -1.54 19.62 -37.55
CA MET A 249 -2.44 20.21 -36.56
C MET A 249 -2.08 21.63 -36.15
N TYR A 250 -0.80 22.01 -36.30
CA TYR A 250 -0.31 23.34 -36.01
C TYR A 250 -1.11 24.48 -36.66
N PRO A 251 -1.41 24.49 -37.99
CA PRO A 251 -2.18 25.57 -38.59
C PRO A 251 -3.59 25.70 -38.01
N TYR A 252 -4.31 24.58 -37.80
CA TYR A 252 -5.65 24.61 -37.20
C TYR A 252 -5.64 25.14 -35.76
N PHE A 253 -4.62 24.77 -34.98
CA PHE A 253 -4.55 25.17 -33.58
C PHE A 253 -4.11 26.64 -33.45
N ARG A 254 -3.21 27.08 -34.33
CA ARG A 254 -2.82 28.48 -34.49
C ARG A 254 -4.03 29.33 -34.86
N ASP A 255 -4.80 28.93 -35.87
CA ASP A 255 -5.99 29.66 -36.32
C ASP A 255 -7.02 29.83 -35.21
N LEU A 256 -7.24 28.80 -34.37
CA LEU A 256 -8.13 28.89 -33.20
C LEU A 256 -7.66 29.91 -32.16
N VAL A 257 -6.35 29.97 -31.90
CA VAL A 257 -5.77 30.89 -30.92
C VAL A 257 -5.70 32.31 -31.47
N THR A 258 -5.48 32.50 -32.76
CA THR A 258 -5.40 33.82 -33.42
C THR A 258 -6.75 34.33 -33.94
N SER A 259 -7.83 33.56 -33.79
CA SER A 259 -9.18 33.93 -34.25
C SER A 259 -9.67 35.23 -33.59
N ASP A 260 -10.44 36.05 -34.31
CA ASP A 260 -11.01 37.29 -33.74
C ASP A 260 -12.15 37.03 -32.74
N ARG A 261 -12.58 38.08 -32.04
CA ARG A 261 -13.64 38.06 -31.01
C ARG A 261 -14.99 37.52 -31.53
N ASP A 262 -15.27 37.60 -32.81
CA ASP A 262 -16.56 37.16 -33.37
C ASP A 262 -16.49 35.74 -33.97
N HIS A 263 -15.30 35.14 -34.04
CA HIS A 263 -15.10 33.78 -34.56
C HIS A 263 -15.31 32.72 -33.47
N SER A 264 -15.69 31.51 -33.91
CA SER A 264 -15.89 30.36 -33.02
C SER A 264 -14.56 29.79 -32.56
N LEU A 265 -14.37 29.67 -31.25
CA LEU A 265 -13.23 28.99 -30.62
C LEU A 265 -13.37 27.45 -30.60
N GLU A 266 -14.28 26.91 -31.38
CA GLU A 266 -14.60 25.49 -31.47
C GLU A 266 -14.62 25.05 -32.94
N ILE A 267 -14.00 23.91 -33.25
CA ILE A 267 -14.07 23.29 -34.57
C ILE A 267 -15.34 22.42 -34.61
N SER A 268 -16.39 22.89 -35.28
CA SER A 268 -17.69 22.20 -35.31
C SER A 268 -17.64 20.79 -35.92
N ALA A 269 -16.61 20.49 -36.71
CA ALA A 269 -16.38 19.16 -37.29
C ALA A 269 -15.82 18.13 -36.27
N LEU A 270 -15.28 18.59 -35.13
CA LEU A 270 -14.75 17.71 -34.09
C LEU A 270 -15.85 17.26 -33.11
N PRO A 271 -15.72 16.06 -32.52
CA PRO A 271 -16.66 15.60 -31.51
C PRO A 271 -16.49 16.36 -30.20
N PHE A 272 -17.61 16.72 -29.57
CA PHE A 272 -17.64 17.22 -28.21
C PHE A 272 -17.73 16.03 -27.25
N TYR A 273 -16.73 15.83 -26.39
CA TYR A 273 -16.74 14.69 -25.48
C TYR A 273 -17.52 15.00 -24.19
N ASN A 274 -18.72 14.43 -24.05
CA ASN A 274 -19.55 14.52 -22.84
C ASN A 274 -19.07 13.50 -21.80
N ILE A 275 -17.88 13.73 -21.26
CA ILE A 275 -17.33 12.96 -20.14
C ILE A 275 -17.95 13.53 -18.87
N GLY A 276 -18.42 12.69 -17.95
CA GLY A 276 -18.89 13.11 -16.62
C GLY A 276 -20.00 14.18 -16.62
N GLY A 277 -20.82 14.25 -17.68
CA GLY A 277 -21.89 15.23 -17.82
C GLY A 277 -21.46 16.58 -18.41
N ALA A 278 -20.20 16.74 -18.84
CA ALA A 278 -19.72 17.99 -19.40
C ALA A 278 -20.58 18.45 -20.60
N GLY A 279 -20.97 19.73 -20.58
CA GLY A 279 -21.88 20.38 -21.51
C GLY A 279 -23.36 20.15 -21.25
N THR A 280 -23.73 19.44 -20.18
CA THR A 280 -25.14 19.13 -19.84
C THR A 280 -25.60 19.64 -18.47
N HIS A 281 -24.69 20.11 -17.63
CA HIS A 281 -25.01 20.53 -16.26
C HIS A 281 -25.74 21.88 -16.23
N TYR A 282 -25.33 22.83 -17.09
CA TYR A 282 -25.94 24.17 -17.17
C TYR A 282 -26.19 24.62 -18.62
N PRO A 283 -27.18 24.03 -19.33
CA PRO A 283 -27.45 24.36 -20.72
C PRO A 283 -28.12 25.74 -20.86
N ASN A 284 -27.74 26.50 -21.90
CA ASN A 284 -28.44 27.73 -22.28
C ASN A 284 -29.86 27.42 -22.76
N THR A 285 -30.80 28.33 -22.55
CA THR A 285 -32.16 28.21 -23.08
C THR A 285 -32.31 28.99 -24.39
N ASN A 286 -32.97 28.40 -25.37
CA ASN A 286 -33.42 29.09 -26.58
C ASN A 286 -34.51 30.13 -26.25
N SER A 287 -34.90 30.95 -27.23
CA SER A 287 -36.04 31.87 -27.15
C SER A 287 -37.34 31.20 -26.70
N ASP A 288 -37.46 29.88 -26.93
CA ASP A 288 -38.62 29.06 -26.59
C ASP A 288 -38.46 28.33 -25.23
N GLY A 289 -37.41 28.65 -24.46
CA GLY A 289 -37.14 28.05 -23.15
C GLY A 289 -36.51 26.65 -23.16
N ALA A 290 -36.29 26.05 -24.34
CA ALA A 290 -35.69 24.72 -24.46
C ALA A 290 -34.15 24.74 -24.27
N PRO A 291 -33.55 23.73 -23.59
CA PRO A 291 -32.11 23.68 -23.37
C PRO A 291 -31.33 23.38 -24.66
N VAL A 292 -30.21 24.09 -24.84
CA VAL A 292 -29.31 24.00 -25.97
C VAL A 292 -28.03 23.30 -25.55
N TYR A 293 -27.82 22.10 -26.10
CA TYR A 293 -26.63 21.30 -25.84
C TYR A 293 -25.55 21.52 -26.90
N PRO A 294 -24.26 21.27 -26.58
CA PRO A 294 -23.19 21.24 -27.58
C PRO A 294 -23.52 20.32 -28.77
N ARG A 295 -23.13 20.74 -29.97
CA ARG A 295 -23.28 19.95 -31.18
C ARG A 295 -22.26 18.80 -31.18
N ASN A 296 -22.59 17.67 -31.82
CA ASN A 296 -21.70 16.52 -31.95
C ASN A 296 -21.21 15.92 -30.62
N MET A 297 -22.08 15.89 -29.59
CA MET A 297 -21.79 15.17 -28.34
C MET A 297 -21.51 13.69 -28.62
N ARG A 298 -20.36 13.20 -28.17
CA ARG A 298 -19.94 11.81 -28.28
C ARG A 298 -19.23 11.35 -27.01
N ILE A 299 -19.21 10.04 -26.82
CA ILE A 299 -18.38 9.39 -25.80
C ILE A 299 -17.04 9.02 -26.47
N PRO A 300 -15.88 9.16 -25.80
CA PRO A 300 -14.57 8.84 -26.38
C PRO A 300 -14.35 7.32 -26.56
N ARG A 301 -15.07 6.71 -27.52
CA ARG A 301 -15.03 5.26 -27.83
C ARG A 301 -13.64 4.72 -28.15
N ARG A 302 -12.71 5.54 -28.66
CA ARG A 302 -11.33 5.10 -28.95
C ARG A 302 -10.48 4.86 -27.70
N ILE A 303 -10.76 5.57 -26.61
CA ILE A 303 -10.10 5.34 -25.31
C ILE A 303 -10.69 4.09 -24.65
N LEU A 304 -11.98 3.84 -24.88
CA LEU A 304 -12.69 2.63 -24.47
C LEU A 304 -12.28 1.38 -25.30
N GLY A 305 -11.83 1.57 -26.54
CA GLY A 305 -11.40 0.49 -27.45
C GLY A 305 -9.98 -0.04 -27.25
N ILE A 306 -9.24 0.45 -26.24
CA ILE A 306 -7.92 -0.07 -25.84
C ILE A 306 -8.07 -1.24 -24.83
N ILE A 307 -9.30 -1.49 -24.37
CA ILE A 307 -9.65 -2.67 -23.56
C ILE A 307 -9.98 -3.81 -24.54
N PRO A 308 -9.31 -4.97 -24.50
CA PRO A 308 -9.69 -6.11 -25.32
C PRO A 308 -11.10 -6.53 -24.92
N ASN A 309 -12.05 -6.44 -25.85
CA ASN A 309 -13.37 -7.03 -25.66
C ASN A 309 -13.18 -8.55 -25.52
N GLY A 310 -13.64 -9.10 -24.40
CA GLY A 310 -14.06 -10.49 -24.38
C GLY A 310 -15.11 -10.70 -25.47
N ASP A 311 -15.06 -11.88 -26.06
CA ASP A 311 -15.70 -12.37 -27.27
C ASP A 311 -17.03 -11.73 -27.70
N ALA A 312 -17.20 -11.64 -29.02
CA ALA A 312 -18.37 -11.09 -29.69
C ALA A 312 -19.61 -11.98 -29.43
N GLY A 313 -20.40 -11.62 -28.42
CA GLY A 313 -21.68 -12.25 -28.11
C GLY A 313 -22.69 -11.24 -27.59
N ASP A 314 -23.67 -10.94 -28.45
CA ASP A 314 -24.94 -10.26 -28.20
C ASP A 314 -24.93 -8.74 -27.92
N ARG A 315 -25.44 -7.99 -28.91
CA ARG A 315 -25.53 -6.53 -28.93
C ARG A 315 -26.93 -6.08 -28.53
N THR A 316 -27.27 -6.05 -27.23
CA THR A 316 -28.53 -5.34 -26.85
C THR A 316 -28.63 -4.71 -25.46
N THR A 317 -27.67 -4.81 -24.53
CA THR A 317 -27.77 -4.08 -23.25
C THR A 317 -26.42 -3.66 -22.69
N ASP A 318 -25.82 -2.61 -23.26
CA ASP A 318 -24.63 -1.96 -22.68
C ASP A 318 -25.12 -0.85 -21.73
N THR A 319 -25.26 -1.16 -20.44
CA THR A 319 -25.80 -0.26 -19.42
C THR A 319 -24.87 0.95 -19.20
N ASP A 320 -25.44 2.14 -18.95
CA ASP A 320 -24.68 3.38 -18.70
C ASP A 320 -23.65 3.24 -17.55
N GLU A 321 -23.91 2.36 -16.56
CA GLU A 321 -22.97 2.01 -15.50
C GLU A 321 -21.70 1.31 -16.01
N SER A 322 -21.82 0.37 -16.96
CA SER A 322 -20.66 -0.29 -17.59
C SER A 322 -19.75 0.73 -18.26
N ARG A 323 -20.37 1.73 -18.92
CA ARG A 323 -19.69 2.79 -19.66
C ARG A 323 -19.00 3.78 -18.72
N GLN A 324 -19.64 4.13 -17.60
CA GLN A 324 -19.05 4.99 -16.56
C GLN A 324 -17.88 4.31 -15.85
N ASN A 325 -17.98 3.00 -15.58
CA ASN A 325 -16.88 2.21 -15.02
C ASN A 325 -15.67 2.15 -15.95
N GLN A 326 -15.87 2.06 -17.26
CA GLN A 326 -14.77 2.09 -18.24
C GLN A 326 -14.11 3.48 -18.36
N LEU A 327 -14.88 4.56 -18.29
CA LEU A 327 -14.34 5.92 -18.22
C LEU A 327 -13.55 6.15 -16.92
N GLN A 328 -14.04 5.62 -15.80
CA GLN A 328 -13.34 5.65 -14.51
C GLN A 328 -12.01 4.89 -14.56
N LEU A 329 -11.98 3.69 -15.16
CA LEU A 329 -10.76 2.91 -15.39
C LEU A 329 -9.73 3.66 -16.26
N CYS A 330 -10.19 4.53 -17.15
CA CYS A 330 -9.33 5.37 -17.98
C CYS A 330 -8.90 6.68 -17.32
N GLY A 331 -9.29 6.96 -16.07
CA GLY A 331 -8.96 8.21 -15.37
C GLY A 331 -9.88 9.39 -15.71
N PHE A 332 -11.03 9.12 -16.33
CA PHE A 332 -12.09 10.09 -16.67
C PHE A 332 -13.36 9.86 -15.83
N GLY A 333 -13.21 9.34 -14.61
CA GLY A 333 -14.33 9.18 -13.67
C GLY A 333 -14.72 10.50 -13.00
N GLY A 334 -15.89 10.52 -12.37
CA GLY A 334 -16.42 11.69 -11.65
C GLY A 334 -17.20 12.66 -12.54
N GLU A 335 -17.53 13.82 -11.98
CA GLU A 335 -18.21 14.93 -12.67
C GLU A 335 -17.19 15.82 -13.36
N TRP A 336 -17.49 16.21 -14.59
CA TRP A 336 -16.65 17.10 -15.39
C TRP A 336 -17.49 18.26 -15.92
N PHE A 337 -16.88 19.43 -15.94
CA PHE A 337 -17.51 20.68 -16.36
C PHE A 337 -16.82 21.18 -17.63
N ASP A 338 -17.62 21.58 -18.63
CA ASP A 338 -17.09 22.41 -19.72
C ASP A 338 -17.01 23.88 -19.28
N CYS A 339 -16.43 24.76 -20.12
CA CYS A 339 -16.29 26.18 -19.77
C CYS A 339 -17.63 26.88 -19.49
N ARG A 340 -18.75 26.38 -20.04
CA ARG A 340 -20.10 26.92 -19.80
C ARG A 340 -20.65 26.41 -18.48
N ASP A 341 -20.48 25.13 -18.19
CA ASP A 341 -20.93 24.54 -16.94
C ASP A 341 -20.21 25.20 -15.76
N VAL A 342 -18.94 25.58 -15.92
CA VAL A 342 -18.20 26.36 -14.92
C VAL A 342 -18.88 27.71 -14.66
N GLU A 343 -19.30 28.43 -15.71
CA GLU A 343 -20.01 29.69 -15.57
C GLU A 343 -21.36 29.51 -14.83
N GLY A 344 -22.13 28.49 -15.23
CA GLY A 344 -23.41 28.16 -14.60
C GLY A 344 -23.27 27.75 -13.13
N TYR A 345 -22.27 26.94 -12.81
CA TYR A 345 -21.94 26.54 -11.44
C TYR A 345 -21.58 27.74 -10.57
N LEU A 346 -20.74 28.65 -11.08
CA LEU A 346 -20.36 29.87 -10.36
C LEU A 346 -21.58 30.79 -10.13
N ARG A 347 -22.44 30.96 -11.14
CA ARG A 347 -23.69 31.72 -10.98
C ARG A 347 -24.61 31.09 -9.93
N GLN A 348 -24.73 29.76 -9.90
CA GLN A 348 -25.49 29.04 -8.87
C GLN A 348 -24.92 29.28 -7.45
N LYS A 349 -23.60 29.42 -7.32
CA LYS A 349 -22.95 29.75 -6.05
C LYS A 349 -23.01 31.23 -5.67
N GLY A 350 -23.81 32.03 -6.39
CA GLY A 350 -24.05 33.44 -6.08
C GLY A 350 -22.96 34.38 -6.60
N VAL A 351 -22.10 33.91 -7.51
CA VAL A 351 -21.09 34.73 -8.17
C VAL A 351 -21.75 35.49 -9.33
N GLN A 352 -21.74 36.82 -9.26
CA GLN A 352 -22.20 37.67 -10.34
C GLN A 352 -21.09 37.83 -11.38
N ILE A 353 -21.23 37.09 -12.47
CA ILE A 353 -20.31 37.13 -13.60
C ILE A 353 -20.86 38.15 -14.62
N ASP A 354 -20.46 39.41 -14.47
CA ASP A 354 -20.76 40.45 -15.45
C ASP A 354 -19.81 40.35 -16.64
N GLU A 355 -20.30 40.70 -17.84
CA GLU A 355 -19.60 40.49 -19.12
C GLU A 355 -18.24 41.21 -19.20
N SER A 356 -18.00 42.25 -18.40
CA SER A 356 -16.76 43.07 -18.45
C SER A 356 -15.94 43.12 -17.16
N CYS A 357 -16.39 42.51 -16.05
CA CYS A 357 -15.69 42.64 -14.77
C CYS A 357 -14.57 41.61 -14.59
N ILE A 358 -13.35 42.11 -14.30
CA ILE A 358 -12.19 41.29 -13.91
C ILE A 358 -12.39 40.72 -12.50
N PHE A 359 -13.22 41.37 -11.68
CA PHE A 359 -13.51 41.00 -10.29
C PHE A 359 -15.02 40.78 -10.10
N PRO A 360 -15.50 39.53 -10.06
CA PRO A 360 -16.93 39.25 -9.90
C PRO A 360 -17.38 39.43 -8.44
N THR A 361 -18.56 40.02 -8.24
CA THR A 361 -19.15 40.25 -6.91
C THR A 361 -19.87 39.00 -6.42
N VAL A 362 -19.69 38.62 -5.14
CA VAL A 362 -20.37 37.47 -4.54
C VAL A 362 -21.52 37.95 -3.65
N LYS A 363 -22.75 37.57 -3.97
CA LYS A 363 -23.90 37.86 -3.11
C LYS A 363 -24.02 36.77 -2.04
N GLN A 364 -23.73 37.09 -0.78
CA GLN A 364 -24.04 36.20 0.35
C GLN A 364 -25.55 36.11 0.54
N ALA A 365 -26.15 34.98 0.16
CA ALA A 365 -27.51 34.67 0.55
C ALA A 365 -27.54 34.21 2.02
N GLN A 366 -28.36 34.89 2.84
CA GLN A 366 -28.72 34.44 4.18
C GLN A 366 -29.42 33.07 4.11
N ASN A 367 -28.86 32.11 4.85
CA ASN A 367 -29.41 30.84 5.32
C ASN A 367 -30.74 30.38 4.69
N ASP A 368 -30.66 29.35 3.84
CA ASP A 368 -31.64 28.27 3.88
C ASP A 368 -30.91 26.92 3.79
N VAL A 369 -30.93 26.21 4.92
CA VAL A 369 -30.30 24.90 5.10
C VAL A 369 -31.17 23.86 4.42
N THR A 370 -30.87 23.53 3.17
CA THR A 370 -31.21 22.22 2.61
C THR A 370 -29.97 21.34 2.68
N ARG A 371 -30.09 20.38 3.60
CA ARG A 371 -29.09 19.39 3.96
C ARG A 371 -29.08 18.32 2.87
N SER A 372 -28.14 18.39 1.94
CA SER A 372 -27.78 17.23 1.12
C SER A 372 -26.27 17.19 0.92
N GLU A 373 -25.72 16.02 1.26
CA GLU A 373 -24.30 15.62 1.21
C GLU A 373 -23.46 16.01 2.43
N ASP A 374 -23.55 15.17 3.47
CA ASP A 374 -22.59 15.11 4.57
C ASP A 374 -21.16 14.95 4.01
N PRO A 375 -20.16 15.71 4.50
CA PRO A 375 -18.76 15.46 4.16
C PRO A 375 -18.40 14.03 4.57
N GLU A 376 -18.01 13.21 3.60
CA GLU A 376 -17.51 11.86 3.86
C GLU A 376 -16.18 11.96 4.62
N ASN A 377 -16.28 11.92 5.95
CA ASN A 377 -15.13 11.76 6.83
C ASN A 377 -14.50 10.40 6.56
N CYS A 378 -13.26 10.46 6.10
CA CYS A 378 -12.44 9.31 5.74
C CYS A 378 -11.46 9.13 6.86
N VAL A 379 -11.62 8.01 7.56
CA VAL A 379 -11.06 7.89 8.88
C VAL A 379 -10.51 6.49 9.00
N LEU A 380 -9.19 6.37 8.94
CA LEU A 380 -8.57 5.22 9.54
C LEU A 380 -8.78 5.24 11.03
N ASP A 381 -8.79 4.02 11.54
CA ASP A 381 -8.87 3.63 12.92
C ASP A 381 -7.97 4.45 13.84
N LEU A 382 -8.40 5.66 14.20
CA LEU A 382 -7.68 6.47 15.16
C LEU A 382 -7.79 5.88 16.56
N GLU A 383 -8.75 4.99 16.88
CA GLU A 383 -8.76 4.33 18.19
C GLU A 383 -7.70 3.23 18.27
N GLY A 384 -7.48 2.41 17.24
CA GLY A 384 -6.39 1.44 17.21
C GLY A 384 -5.03 2.02 16.80
N PHE A 385 -5.00 3.16 16.12
CA PHE A 385 -3.79 3.95 15.86
C PHE A 385 -3.47 4.87 17.04
N ILE A 386 -4.47 5.23 17.87
CA ILE A 386 -4.30 5.85 19.20
C ILE A 386 -4.13 4.83 20.33
N GLU A 387 -4.47 3.55 20.17
CA GLU A 387 -4.08 2.48 21.12
C GLU A 387 -2.55 2.31 21.17
N VAL A 388 -1.81 2.88 20.21
CA VAL A 388 -0.36 3.12 20.31
C VAL A 388 -0.01 4.03 21.50
N PHE A 389 -0.93 4.91 21.91
CA PHE A 389 -0.89 5.81 23.07
C PHE A 389 -1.61 5.25 24.29
N ASP A 390 -1.66 3.94 24.51
CA ASP A 390 -2.01 3.44 25.84
C ASP A 390 -0.94 3.93 26.85
N PHE A 391 -1.18 5.13 27.37
CA PHE A 391 -1.24 5.40 28.80
C PHE A 391 -2.25 4.43 29.43
N GLU A 392 -2.03 3.11 29.31
CA GLU A 392 -2.45 2.15 30.31
C GLU A 392 -1.57 2.35 31.57
N ILE A 393 -1.57 3.58 32.11
CA ILE A 393 -1.75 3.77 33.54
C ILE A 393 -3.25 3.67 33.78
N VAL A 394 -3.85 2.56 33.38
CA VAL A 394 -5.18 2.15 33.80
C VAL A 394 -5.01 0.69 34.15
N PHE A 395 -4.84 0.45 35.45
CA PHE A 395 -5.15 -0.80 36.10
C PHE A 395 -6.16 -1.57 35.26
N SER A 396 -5.73 -2.69 34.67
CA SER A 396 -6.57 -3.55 33.83
C SER A 396 -7.99 -3.56 34.38
N ARG A 397 -8.94 -3.04 33.59
CA ARG A 397 -10.35 -2.90 33.98
C ARG A 397 -10.94 -4.24 34.47
N ARG A 398 -10.37 -5.36 34.03
CA ARG A 398 -10.69 -6.72 34.50
C ARG A 398 -10.01 -7.13 35.81
N THR A 399 -8.86 -6.55 36.15
CA THR A 399 -8.22 -6.77 37.46
C THR A 399 -8.94 -6.00 38.55
N ILE A 400 -9.50 -4.83 38.24
CA ILE A 400 -10.42 -4.11 39.15
C ILE A 400 -11.75 -4.84 39.28
N ASP A 401 -12.35 -5.38 38.20
CA ASP A 401 -13.56 -6.21 38.31
C ASP A 401 -13.32 -7.49 39.15
N SER A 402 -12.09 -8.03 39.11
CA SER A 402 -11.70 -9.16 39.95
C SER A 402 -11.53 -8.75 41.42
N PHE A 403 -11.02 -7.54 41.69
CA PHE A 403 -10.95 -6.97 43.03
C PHE A 403 -12.34 -6.56 43.58
N GLN A 404 -13.23 -6.01 42.76
CA GLN A 404 -14.61 -5.70 43.12
C GLN A 404 -15.46 -6.96 43.33
N LYS A 405 -15.21 -8.05 42.59
CA LYS A 405 -15.83 -9.36 42.86
C LYS A 405 -15.32 -10.01 44.14
N LEU A 406 -14.06 -9.80 44.52
CA LEU A 406 -13.52 -10.26 45.80
C LEU A 406 -13.98 -9.40 47.00
N GLN A 407 -14.41 -8.16 46.75
CA GLN A 407 -14.89 -7.26 47.80
C GLN A 407 -16.40 -7.42 48.07
N ASN A 408 -17.18 -7.95 47.12
CA ASN A 408 -18.61 -8.23 47.26
C ASN A 408 -18.94 -9.62 47.86
N GLN A 409 -17.96 -10.31 48.47
CA GLN A 409 -18.16 -11.63 49.06
C GLN A 409 -17.94 -11.70 50.58
N ASN A 410 -17.84 -10.55 51.25
CA ASN A 410 -17.79 -10.47 52.71
C ASN A 410 -19.01 -9.69 53.24
N ASP A 411 -20.14 -10.36 53.34
CA ASP A 411 -21.21 -9.96 54.26
C ASP A 411 -21.17 -10.88 55.49
N LEU A 412 -20.98 -10.26 56.66
CA LEU A 412 -21.64 -10.54 57.95
C LEU A 412 -20.72 -10.12 59.12
N CYS A 413 -21.01 -8.99 59.76
CA CYS A 413 -21.72 -8.95 61.04
C CYS A 413 -21.69 -7.56 61.70
N SER A 414 -22.86 -7.21 62.24
CA SER A 414 -23.22 -6.09 63.11
C SER A 414 -22.26 -5.74 64.24
N LEU A 415 -22.13 -4.44 64.57
CA LEU A 415 -22.46 -3.87 65.90
C LEU A 415 -22.03 -2.39 66.01
N GLY A 416 -22.96 -1.56 66.48
CA GLY A 416 -22.68 -0.46 67.41
C GLY A 416 -22.25 0.89 66.82
N GLU A 417 -23.11 1.89 66.99
CA GLU A 417 -22.73 3.30 67.03
C GLU A 417 -21.62 3.55 68.07
N MET A 418 -20.65 4.42 67.77
CA MET A 418 -19.89 5.22 68.75
C MET A 418 -19.07 6.33 68.05
N PRO A 419 -18.64 7.38 68.80
CA PRO A 419 -18.70 8.77 68.36
C PRO A 419 -17.39 9.36 67.83
N ASP A 420 -17.53 10.55 67.23
CA ASP A 420 -16.48 11.51 66.90
C ASP A 420 -15.48 11.72 68.04
N THR A 421 -14.23 11.26 67.85
CA THR A 421 -13.06 11.82 68.55
C THR A 421 -11.83 11.82 67.63
N SER A 422 -11.53 13.00 67.10
CA SER A 422 -10.20 13.60 66.96
C SER A 422 -9.00 12.75 66.49
N ARG A 423 -8.53 13.04 65.27
CA ARG A 423 -7.12 13.28 64.88
C ARG A 423 -6.03 12.74 65.85
N ALA A 424 -5.88 11.43 65.94
CA ALA A 424 -4.64 10.80 66.40
C ALA A 424 -3.78 10.50 65.17
N MET A 425 -2.76 11.34 64.99
CA MET A 425 -1.73 11.27 63.96
C MET A 425 -1.08 9.87 63.98
N TRP A 426 -1.40 9.03 62.98
CA TRP A 426 -0.74 7.74 62.74
C TRP A 426 0.76 7.95 62.58
N LYS A 427 1.53 7.75 63.66
CA LYS A 427 2.98 7.52 63.56
C LYS A 427 3.16 6.04 63.27
N PRO A 428 3.48 5.62 62.03
CA PRO A 428 3.76 4.21 61.77
C PRO A 428 4.98 3.82 62.60
N SER A 429 4.80 2.86 63.52
CA SER A 429 5.93 2.21 64.19
C SER A 429 6.84 1.57 63.13
N VAL A 430 8.14 1.47 63.40
CA VAL A 430 9.16 0.86 62.50
C VAL A 430 8.72 -0.54 62.02
N ASN A 431 7.89 -1.23 62.79
CA ASN A 431 7.32 -2.53 62.47
C ASN A 431 6.36 -2.48 61.26
N HIS A 432 5.54 -1.43 61.11
CA HIS A 432 4.61 -1.32 59.97
C HIS A 432 5.35 -1.07 58.64
N ILE A 433 6.41 -0.26 58.66
CA ILE A 433 7.24 -0.02 57.47
C ILE A 433 7.95 -1.30 57.06
N SER A 434 8.52 -2.04 58.02
CA SER A 434 9.22 -3.30 57.75
C SER A 434 8.29 -4.37 57.18
N ILE A 435 7.06 -4.49 57.70
CA ILE A 435 6.04 -5.41 57.16
C ILE A 435 5.63 -4.99 55.75
N ALA A 436 5.39 -3.70 55.49
CA ALA A 436 5.01 -3.21 54.17
C ALA A 436 6.11 -3.49 53.12
N VAL A 437 7.38 -3.29 53.48
CA VAL A 437 8.53 -3.61 52.62
C VAL A 437 8.61 -5.12 52.35
N ALA A 438 8.44 -5.97 53.37
CA ALA A 438 8.46 -7.41 53.19
C ALA A 438 7.32 -7.90 52.27
N VAL A 439 6.11 -7.36 52.43
CA VAL A 439 4.96 -7.65 51.55
C VAL A 439 5.25 -7.20 50.12
N PHE A 440 5.81 -6.00 49.93
CA PHE A 440 6.16 -5.49 48.62
C PHE A 440 7.22 -6.36 47.92
N ILE A 441 8.29 -6.75 48.63
CA ILE A 441 9.31 -7.67 48.11
C ILE A 441 8.69 -9.04 47.77
N GLY A 442 7.84 -9.58 48.64
CA GLY A 442 7.12 -10.83 48.41
C GLY A 442 6.25 -10.76 47.15
N TYR A 443 5.53 -9.66 46.95
CA TYR A 443 4.74 -9.40 45.73
C TYR A 443 5.63 -9.34 44.48
N MET A 444 6.75 -8.63 44.52
CA MET A 444 7.69 -8.53 43.40
C MET A 444 8.28 -9.89 43.00
N ILE A 445 8.60 -10.75 43.98
CA ILE A 445 9.06 -12.12 43.74
C ILE A 445 7.94 -12.96 43.11
N LEU A 446 6.70 -12.83 43.59
CA LEU A 446 5.54 -13.51 43.02
C LEU A 446 5.30 -13.10 41.57
N VAL A 447 5.29 -11.79 41.27
CA VAL A 447 5.14 -11.26 39.91
C VAL A 447 6.23 -11.81 39.01
N ARG A 448 7.50 -11.77 39.45
CA ARG A 448 8.63 -12.32 38.70
C ARG A 448 8.44 -13.80 38.40
N ARG A 449 8.10 -14.63 39.39
CA ARG A 449 7.88 -16.06 39.18
C ARG A 449 6.75 -16.33 38.18
N LEU A 450 5.62 -15.65 38.34
CA LEU A 450 4.45 -15.87 37.49
C LEU A 450 4.68 -15.39 36.05
N ARG A 451 5.38 -14.28 35.83
CA ARG A 451 5.69 -13.78 34.49
C ARG A 451 6.64 -14.68 33.71
N TYR A 452 7.70 -15.17 34.36
CA TYR A 452 8.69 -16.02 33.69
C TYR A 452 8.23 -17.48 33.57
N LYS A 453 7.18 -17.90 34.28
CA LYS A 453 6.65 -19.26 34.23
C LYS A 453 6.32 -19.71 32.80
N ARG A 454 5.60 -18.89 32.03
CA ARG A 454 5.18 -19.24 30.66
C ARG A 454 6.37 -19.33 29.70
N MET A 455 7.35 -18.45 29.83
CA MET A 455 8.59 -18.49 29.06
C MET A 455 9.33 -19.81 29.31
N VAL A 456 9.47 -20.22 30.59
CA VAL A 456 10.09 -21.50 30.97
C VAL A 456 9.30 -22.69 30.41
N GLU A 457 7.96 -22.66 30.46
CA GLU A 457 7.11 -23.71 29.90
C GLU A 457 7.26 -23.84 28.37
N ILE A 458 7.39 -22.72 27.65
CA ILE A 458 7.62 -22.70 26.19
C ILE A 458 9.01 -23.27 25.86
N GLN A 459 10.02 -22.95 26.66
CA GLN A 459 11.40 -23.39 26.43
C GLN A 459 11.67 -24.84 26.88
N ALA A 460 10.94 -25.35 27.88
CA ALA A 460 11.20 -26.65 28.50
C ALA A 460 11.38 -27.82 27.50
N PRO A 461 10.57 -27.95 26.43
CA PRO A 461 10.74 -29.03 25.45
C PRO A 461 12.06 -28.97 24.64
N PHE A 462 12.70 -27.80 24.56
CA PHE A 462 13.93 -27.56 23.80
C PHE A 462 15.16 -27.38 24.69
N ALA A 463 14.97 -27.23 26.01
CA ALA A 463 16.07 -27.03 26.97
C ALA A 463 16.91 -28.30 27.23
N HIS A 464 16.46 -29.48 26.79
CA HIS A 464 17.09 -30.78 27.12
C HIS A 464 17.63 -31.50 25.88
N GLY A 465 18.35 -30.78 25.01
CA GLY A 465 19.07 -31.36 23.87
C GLY A 465 18.23 -31.60 22.61
N ARG A 466 16.94 -31.25 22.62
CA ARG A 466 16.12 -31.26 21.40
C ARG A 466 16.48 -30.05 20.53
N GLU A 467 16.95 -30.32 19.31
CA GLU A 467 17.29 -29.27 18.35
C GLU A 467 16.06 -28.47 17.88
N LEU A 468 16.23 -27.16 17.69
CA LEU A 468 15.22 -26.27 17.11
C LEU A 468 14.80 -26.69 15.68
N SER A 469 15.67 -27.40 14.97
CA SER A 469 15.45 -28.00 13.65
C SER A 469 14.29 -29.02 13.64
N THR A 470 13.82 -29.45 14.81
CA THR A 470 12.73 -30.44 14.95
C THR A 470 11.38 -29.82 15.30
N MET A 471 11.28 -28.49 15.41
CA MET A 471 10.04 -27.81 15.77
C MET A 471 8.97 -28.00 14.68
N THR A 472 7.82 -28.56 15.05
CA THR A 472 6.73 -28.80 14.10
C THR A 472 5.92 -27.53 13.85
N THR A 473 5.15 -27.50 12.75
CA THR A 473 4.21 -26.41 12.45
C THR A 473 3.15 -26.24 13.56
N GLU A 474 2.71 -27.32 14.18
CA GLU A 474 1.72 -27.29 15.27
C GLU A 474 2.30 -26.69 16.55
N GLU A 475 3.54 -27.05 16.89
CA GLU A 475 4.26 -26.47 18.03
C GLU A 475 4.52 -24.97 17.83
N ALA A 476 4.98 -24.59 16.63
CA ALA A 476 5.19 -23.19 16.28
C ALA A 476 3.89 -22.37 16.40
N TYR A 477 2.77 -22.91 15.90
CA TYR A 477 1.45 -22.31 16.10
C TYR A 477 1.11 -22.16 17.58
N GLY A 478 1.24 -23.22 18.38
CA GLY A 478 0.95 -23.18 19.82
C GLY A 478 1.78 -22.16 20.60
N ILE A 479 3.06 -21.99 20.22
CA ILE A 479 3.95 -20.97 20.79
C ILE A 479 3.46 -19.57 20.39
N ILE A 480 3.24 -19.31 19.10
CA ILE A 480 2.79 -18.01 18.61
C ILE A 480 1.41 -17.65 19.21
N SER A 481 0.48 -18.59 19.32
CA SER A 481 -0.82 -18.39 19.98
C SER A 481 -0.64 -17.95 21.43
N ARG A 482 0.23 -18.59 22.21
CA ARG A 482 0.50 -18.15 23.59
C ARG A 482 1.12 -16.75 23.64
N LEU A 483 2.03 -16.44 22.72
CA LEU A 483 2.63 -15.12 22.64
C LEU A 483 1.59 -14.05 22.31
N GLN A 484 0.81 -14.23 21.25
CA GLN A 484 -0.14 -13.20 20.80
C GLN A 484 -1.39 -13.08 21.68
N GLU A 485 -1.83 -14.15 22.37
CA GLU A 485 -3.06 -14.11 23.17
C GLU A 485 -2.82 -13.77 24.65
N LEU A 486 -1.66 -14.13 25.20
CA LEU A 486 -1.42 -14.05 26.64
C LEU A 486 -0.20 -13.22 27.02
N GLU A 487 0.89 -13.28 26.25
CA GLU A 487 2.16 -12.65 26.62
C GLU A 487 2.30 -11.22 26.09
N PHE A 488 2.19 -11.06 24.76
CA PHE A 488 2.46 -9.83 24.01
C PHE A 488 1.34 -9.45 23.02
N PRO A 489 0.05 -9.45 23.43
CA PRO A 489 -1.05 -9.10 22.52
C PRO A 489 -0.90 -7.69 21.91
N TYR A 490 -0.42 -6.74 22.72
CA TYR A 490 -0.12 -5.37 22.28
C TYR A 490 0.95 -5.35 21.18
N ALA A 491 2.08 -6.02 21.40
CA ALA A 491 3.19 -5.98 20.46
C ALA A 491 2.84 -6.64 19.12
N PHE A 492 2.16 -7.79 19.12
CA PHE A 492 1.69 -8.44 17.88
C PHE A 492 0.72 -7.55 17.11
N GLU A 493 -0.13 -6.82 17.81
CA GLU A 493 -1.02 -5.86 17.19
C GLU A 493 -0.29 -4.66 16.58
N LYS A 494 0.57 -4.02 17.37
CA LYS A 494 1.34 -2.88 16.92
C LYS A 494 2.25 -3.24 15.76
N ALA A 495 2.91 -4.39 15.80
CA ALA A 495 3.74 -4.90 14.71
C ALA A 495 2.98 -5.03 13.39
N ARG A 496 1.77 -5.62 13.39
CA ARG A 496 0.91 -5.69 12.19
C ARG A 496 0.57 -4.31 11.62
N LYS A 497 0.28 -3.34 12.50
CA LYS A 497 -0.05 -1.97 12.08
C LYS A 497 1.18 -1.26 11.48
N ILE A 498 2.36 -1.47 12.06
CA ILE A 498 3.63 -0.92 11.53
C ILE A 498 3.96 -1.55 10.18
N ALA A 499 3.87 -2.87 10.05
CA ALA A 499 4.10 -3.56 8.76
C ALA A 499 3.15 -3.06 7.65
N LEU A 500 1.85 -2.87 7.96
CA LEU A 500 0.89 -2.28 7.01
C LEU A 500 1.22 -0.82 6.64
N LEU A 501 1.80 -0.06 7.56
CA LEU A 501 2.26 1.30 7.29
C LEU A 501 3.51 1.29 6.40
N LYS A 502 4.48 0.41 6.68
CA LYS A 502 5.72 0.24 5.91
C LYS A 502 5.47 -0.15 4.45
N ALA A 503 4.42 -0.91 4.16
CA ALA A 503 4.01 -1.16 2.77
C ALA A 503 3.76 0.13 1.96
N GLY A 504 3.36 1.23 2.60
CA GLY A 504 3.21 2.54 1.95
C GLY A 504 4.53 3.26 1.69
N ALA A 505 5.62 2.81 2.29
CA ALA A 505 6.97 3.36 2.13
C ALA A 505 7.69 2.81 0.89
N ILE A 506 7.21 1.69 0.33
CA ILE A 506 7.78 1.09 -0.88
C ILE A 506 7.12 1.72 -2.12
N PRO A 507 7.87 2.37 -3.03
CA PRO A 507 7.29 3.12 -4.15
C PRO A 507 6.42 2.29 -5.11
N THR A 508 6.76 1.03 -5.36
CA THR A 508 5.99 0.10 -6.20
C THR A 508 4.59 -0.14 -5.62
N MET A 509 4.52 -0.42 -4.32
CA MET A 509 3.30 -0.66 -3.57
C MET A 509 2.45 0.61 -3.44
N SER A 510 3.04 1.74 -3.02
CA SER A 510 2.31 3.00 -2.83
C SER A 510 1.70 3.50 -4.16
N LYS A 511 2.43 3.35 -5.26
CA LYS A 511 1.95 3.62 -6.62
C LYS A 511 0.80 2.70 -7.02
N LEU A 512 0.90 1.40 -6.74
CA LEU A 512 -0.19 0.47 -7.03
C LEU A 512 -1.47 0.84 -6.27
N PHE A 513 -1.34 1.25 -5.00
CA PHE A 513 -2.49 1.66 -4.19
C PHE A 513 -3.16 2.93 -4.71
N ALA A 514 -2.36 3.89 -5.19
CA ALA A 514 -2.86 5.10 -5.84
C ALA A 514 -3.61 4.77 -7.14
N VAL A 515 -3.01 3.98 -8.03
CA VAL A 515 -3.58 3.65 -9.35
C VAL A 515 -4.83 2.79 -9.25
N THR A 516 -4.92 1.90 -8.27
CA THR A 516 -6.09 1.03 -8.07
C THR A 516 -7.25 1.73 -7.36
N GLY A 517 -7.10 2.99 -6.95
CA GLY A 517 -8.10 3.72 -6.18
C GLY A 517 -8.31 3.13 -4.77
N GLN A 518 -7.35 2.35 -4.27
CA GLN A 518 -7.37 1.79 -2.93
C GLN A 518 -6.68 2.71 -1.90
N ASN A 519 -5.89 3.69 -2.38
CA ASN A 519 -5.35 4.79 -1.60
C ASN A 519 -6.15 6.08 -1.81
N ASN A 520 -7.44 6.03 -1.51
CA ASN A 520 -8.29 7.21 -1.46
C ASN A 520 -9.11 7.21 -0.17
N LYS A 521 -9.60 8.38 0.16
CA LYS A 521 -10.44 8.68 1.32
C LYS A 521 -11.60 7.66 1.49
N ARG A 522 -12.33 7.35 0.42
CA ARG A 522 -13.50 6.46 0.45
C ARG A 522 -13.16 4.99 0.76
N ASN A 523 -12.08 4.46 0.19
CA ASN A 523 -11.77 3.03 0.20
C ASN A 523 -10.66 2.64 1.19
N SER A 524 -9.78 3.56 1.58
CA SER A 524 -8.59 3.26 2.40
C SER A 524 -8.93 2.61 3.74
N GLY A 525 -9.98 3.11 4.41
CA GLY A 525 -10.45 2.60 5.70
C GLY A 525 -10.90 1.14 5.62
N LYS A 526 -11.80 0.84 4.69
CA LYS A 526 -12.27 -0.55 4.46
C LYS A 526 -11.11 -1.47 4.10
N ARG A 527 -10.25 -1.02 3.18
CA ARG A 527 -9.12 -1.81 2.69
C ARG A 527 -8.09 -2.12 3.78
N ALA A 528 -7.83 -1.19 4.69
CA ALA A 528 -6.97 -1.44 5.85
C ALA A 528 -7.57 -2.52 6.77
N VAL A 529 -8.87 -2.44 7.08
CA VAL A 529 -9.57 -3.44 7.89
C VAL A 529 -9.61 -4.81 7.19
N ASP A 530 -9.91 -4.85 5.88
CA ASP A 530 -9.91 -6.08 5.08
C ASP A 530 -8.53 -6.78 5.15
N THR A 531 -7.46 -6.00 4.99
CA THR A 531 -6.08 -6.52 5.05
C THR A 531 -5.75 -7.01 6.46
N GLU A 532 -6.12 -6.25 7.50
CA GLU A 532 -5.88 -6.65 8.89
C GLU A 532 -6.61 -7.96 9.25
N ILE A 533 -7.86 -8.13 8.79
CA ILE A 533 -8.63 -9.35 9.02
C ILE A 533 -7.92 -10.56 8.39
N LEU A 534 -7.53 -10.47 7.11
CA LEU A 534 -6.85 -11.57 6.42
C LEU A 534 -5.54 -11.97 7.11
N LEU A 535 -4.74 -10.98 7.52
CA LEU A 535 -3.47 -11.24 8.23
C LEU A 535 -3.70 -11.87 9.61
N ARG A 536 -4.69 -11.39 10.37
CA ARG A 536 -5.03 -11.97 11.68
C ARG A 536 -5.55 -13.39 11.55
N GLU A 537 -6.36 -13.67 10.54
CA GLU A 537 -6.92 -15.01 10.30
C GLU A 537 -5.83 -16.00 9.91
N ALA A 538 -4.91 -15.60 9.03
CA ALA A 538 -3.75 -16.41 8.68
C ALA A 538 -2.80 -16.65 9.87
N GLN A 539 -2.65 -15.69 10.80
CA GLN A 539 -1.73 -15.83 11.94
C GLN A 539 -2.33 -16.52 13.17
N SER A 540 -3.65 -16.40 13.38
CA SER A 540 -4.30 -16.86 14.62
C SER A 540 -5.00 -18.22 14.48
N LYS A 541 -5.06 -18.78 13.27
CA LYS A 541 -5.66 -20.09 13.02
C LYS A 541 -4.60 -21.11 12.61
N PRO A 542 -4.77 -22.39 13.00
CA PRO A 542 -3.79 -23.41 12.66
C PRO A 542 -3.80 -23.62 11.15
N ARG A 543 -2.63 -23.91 10.58
CA ARG A 543 -2.41 -24.04 9.12
C ARG A 543 -3.37 -25.04 8.45
N ASP A 544 -3.78 -26.07 9.19
CA ASP A 544 -4.67 -27.12 8.70
C ASP A 544 -6.18 -26.78 8.81
N SER A 545 -6.52 -25.64 9.40
CA SER A 545 -7.90 -25.18 9.46
C SER A 545 -8.37 -24.63 8.13
N ASP A 546 -9.65 -24.87 7.83
CA ASP A 546 -10.31 -24.27 6.68
C ASP A 546 -10.24 -22.73 6.71
N ARG A 547 -10.24 -22.15 7.91
CA ARG A 547 -10.19 -20.70 8.12
C ARG A 547 -8.85 -20.09 7.72
N TYR A 548 -7.74 -20.73 8.09
CA TYR A 548 -6.41 -20.35 7.60
C TYR A 548 -6.36 -20.42 6.07
N MET A 549 -6.76 -21.57 5.51
CA MET A 549 -6.69 -21.81 4.06
C MET A 549 -7.54 -20.82 3.27
N ARG A 550 -8.76 -20.47 3.74
CA ARG A 550 -9.60 -19.44 3.10
C ARG A 550 -8.93 -18.07 3.11
N ALA A 551 -8.32 -17.68 4.23
CA ALA A 551 -7.64 -16.38 4.33
C ALA A 551 -6.45 -16.28 3.37
N VAL A 552 -5.60 -17.32 3.33
CA VAL A 552 -4.45 -17.36 2.42
C VAL A 552 -4.89 -17.44 0.95
N ALA A 553 -5.85 -18.30 0.62
CA ALA A 553 -6.39 -18.39 -0.73
C ALA A 553 -7.02 -17.07 -1.19
N ARG A 554 -7.67 -16.32 -0.29
CA ARG A 554 -8.22 -15.01 -0.61
C ARG A 554 -7.11 -13.99 -0.91
N MET A 555 -6.04 -13.97 -0.11
CA MET A 555 -4.87 -13.13 -0.38
C MET A 555 -4.25 -13.48 -1.74
N ASN A 556 -4.04 -14.78 -2.01
CA ASN A 556 -3.50 -15.27 -3.28
C ASN A 556 -4.35 -14.85 -4.48
N TYR A 557 -5.67 -15.03 -4.40
CA TYR A 557 -6.61 -14.60 -5.45
C TYR A 557 -6.54 -13.09 -5.71
N LEU A 558 -6.58 -12.27 -4.64
CA LEU A 558 -6.52 -10.81 -4.76
C LEU A 558 -5.19 -10.32 -5.34
N HIS A 559 -4.08 -11.02 -5.06
CA HIS A 559 -2.76 -10.70 -5.60
C HIS A 559 -2.51 -11.27 -7.01
N ALA A 560 -3.13 -12.39 -7.38
CA ALA A 560 -2.80 -13.16 -8.58
C ALA A 560 -2.81 -12.32 -9.87
N ARG A 561 -3.82 -11.47 -10.06
CA ARG A 561 -3.91 -10.60 -11.25
C ARG A 561 -2.75 -9.62 -11.32
N TYR A 562 -2.36 -9.03 -10.19
CA TYR A 562 -1.30 -8.03 -10.14
C TYR A 562 0.09 -8.67 -10.22
N ARG A 563 0.27 -9.87 -9.67
CA ARG A 563 1.49 -10.68 -9.87
C ARG A 563 1.68 -11.05 -11.35
N LYS A 564 0.62 -11.56 -12.00
CA LYS A 564 0.64 -11.87 -13.45
C LYS A 564 0.96 -10.65 -14.32
N ALA A 565 0.58 -9.45 -13.88
CA ALA A 565 0.87 -8.19 -14.56
C ALA A 565 2.20 -7.53 -14.13
N ASN A 566 3.02 -8.22 -13.32
CA ASN A 566 4.26 -7.72 -12.73
C ASN A 566 4.10 -6.35 -12.03
N LYS A 567 2.99 -6.18 -11.31
CA LYS A 567 2.66 -4.98 -10.51
C LYS A 567 2.84 -5.20 -9.01
N ILE A 568 2.75 -6.45 -8.58
CA ILE A 568 3.24 -6.92 -7.29
C ILE A 568 4.39 -7.84 -7.64
N THR A 569 5.61 -7.41 -7.36
CA THR A 569 6.81 -8.21 -7.63
C THR A 569 7.01 -9.26 -6.54
N ASP A 570 7.85 -10.26 -6.80
CA ASP A 570 8.17 -11.26 -5.78
C ASP A 570 8.98 -10.64 -4.64
N ASP A 571 9.84 -9.65 -4.92
CA ASP A 571 10.55 -8.86 -3.90
C ASP A 571 9.58 -8.06 -3.02
N ASP A 572 8.54 -7.45 -3.59
CA ASP A 572 7.50 -6.76 -2.82
C ASP A 572 6.79 -7.71 -1.83
N LEU A 573 6.52 -8.95 -2.27
CA LEU A 573 5.88 -9.95 -1.41
C LEU A 573 6.85 -10.48 -0.34
N LEU A 574 8.11 -10.72 -0.70
CA LEU A 574 9.13 -11.16 0.24
C LEU A 574 9.39 -10.09 1.30
N HIS A 575 9.39 -8.81 0.92
CA HIS A 575 9.48 -7.67 1.84
C HIS A 575 8.29 -7.63 2.78
N THR A 576 7.06 -7.72 2.25
CA THR A 576 5.85 -7.71 3.08
C THR A 576 5.81 -8.88 4.08
N LEU A 577 6.28 -10.06 3.66
CA LEU A 577 6.40 -11.24 4.52
C LEU A 577 7.45 -11.01 5.62
N GLY A 578 8.62 -10.47 5.26
CA GLY A 578 9.72 -10.18 6.17
C GLY A 578 9.41 -9.08 7.18
N ASP A 579 8.74 -8.01 6.76
CA ASP A 579 8.24 -6.95 7.65
C ASP A 579 7.30 -7.50 8.72
N GLY A 580 6.42 -8.44 8.34
CA GLY A 580 5.53 -9.12 9.27
C GLY A 580 6.28 -9.84 10.40
N LEU A 581 7.43 -10.45 10.11
CA LEU A 581 8.28 -11.11 11.09
C LEU A 581 9.09 -10.08 11.88
N PHE A 582 9.79 -9.20 11.16
CA PHE A 582 10.74 -8.25 11.72
C PHE A 582 10.06 -7.31 12.72
N GLU A 583 8.88 -6.78 12.40
CA GLU A 583 8.21 -5.84 13.29
C GLU A 583 7.70 -6.50 14.58
N ILE A 584 7.38 -7.80 14.56
CA ILE A 584 7.05 -8.53 15.80
C ILE A 584 8.28 -8.56 16.71
N VAL A 585 9.43 -8.95 16.18
CA VAL A 585 10.69 -9.01 16.94
C VAL A 585 11.11 -7.62 17.43
N ASN A 586 11.04 -6.61 16.55
CA ASN A 586 11.42 -5.23 16.82
C ASN A 586 10.55 -4.60 17.92
N VAL A 587 9.22 -4.68 17.80
CA VAL A 587 8.29 -4.08 18.78
C VAL A 587 8.42 -4.77 20.13
N ILE A 588 8.53 -6.10 20.19
CA ILE A 588 8.71 -6.81 21.45
C ILE A 588 10.01 -6.37 22.12
N SER A 589 11.13 -6.39 21.40
CA SER A 589 12.44 -6.03 21.96
C SER A 589 12.47 -4.58 22.44
N ARG A 590 11.85 -3.67 21.68
CA ARG A 590 11.84 -2.24 21.99
C ARG A 590 10.91 -1.89 23.15
N GLU A 591 9.72 -2.48 23.20
CA GLU A 591 8.61 -1.96 24.01
C GLU A 591 8.07 -2.92 25.08
N GLU A 592 8.32 -4.22 24.98
CA GLU A 592 7.84 -5.21 25.95
C GLU A 592 8.85 -5.45 27.09
N TRP A 593 8.34 -6.08 28.14
CA TRP A 593 9.06 -6.26 29.40
C TRP A 593 10.21 -7.28 29.34
N ARG A 594 10.29 -8.07 28.24
CA ARG A 594 11.38 -8.99 27.91
C ARG A 594 11.49 -9.16 26.39
N GLU A 595 12.63 -9.66 25.95
CA GLU A 595 12.87 -10.07 24.57
C GLU A 595 12.30 -11.48 24.29
N LEU A 596 12.21 -11.82 23.01
CA LEU A 596 11.89 -13.17 22.56
C LEU A 596 13.09 -14.10 22.77
N THR A 597 12.79 -15.34 23.14
CA THR A 597 13.78 -16.41 23.24
C THR A 597 14.04 -17.04 21.86
N ASP A 598 15.16 -17.75 21.70
CA ASP A 598 15.48 -18.43 20.43
C ASP A 598 14.40 -19.43 19.99
N VAL A 599 13.74 -20.09 20.94
CA VAL A 599 12.60 -20.99 20.69
C VAL A 599 11.41 -20.22 20.12
N GLU A 600 11.11 -19.06 20.69
CA GLU A 600 10.00 -18.20 20.23
C GLU A 600 10.30 -17.59 18.85
N THR A 601 11.54 -17.18 18.61
CA THR A 601 12.02 -16.70 17.29
C THR A 601 11.97 -17.82 16.24
N CYS A 602 12.35 -19.05 16.62
CA CYS A 602 12.23 -20.21 15.74
C CYS A 602 10.77 -20.45 15.32
N ALA A 603 9.83 -20.35 16.27
CA ALA A 603 8.40 -20.49 15.98
C ALA A 603 7.92 -19.44 14.98
N LEU A 604 8.31 -18.18 15.15
CA LEU A 604 8.02 -17.11 14.19
C LEU A 604 8.58 -17.42 12.79
N GLY A 605 9.81 -17.91 12.70
CA GLY A 605 10.41 -18.30 11.44
C GLY A 605 9.70 -19.47 10.76
N VAL A 606 9.32 -20.51 11.51
CA VAL A 606 8.51 -21.64 11.00
C VAL A 606 7.18 -21.14 10.43
N PHE A 607 6.49 -20.25 11.14
CA PHE A 607 5.23 -19.68 10.67
C PHE A 607 5.40 -18.86 9.37
N HIS A 608 6.38 -17.96 9.32
CA HIS A 608 6.58 -17.11 8.14
C HIS A 608 7.08 -17.90 6.93
N LYS A 609 7.91 -18.93 7.12
CA LYS A 609 8.27 -19.85 6.05
C LYS A 609 7.02 -20.53 5.46
N ASN A 610 6.19 -21.12 6.33
CA ASN A 610 4.96 -21.79 5.89
C ASN A 610 4.01 -20.83 5.17
N LEU A 611 3.82 -19.61 5.69
CA LEU A 611 2.99 -18.60 5.06
C LEU A 611 3.53 -18.19 3.70
N GLY A 612 4.85 -17.97 3.56
CA GLY A 612 5.47 -17.62 2.29
C GLY A 612 5.34 -18.73 1.24
N GLU A 613 5.51 -19.99 1.63
CA GLU A 613 5.27 -21.16 0.76
C GLU A 613 3.81 -21.24 0.29
N ASP A 614 2.86 -21.04 1.21
CA ASP A 614 1.43 -21.09 0.91
C ASP A 614 0.98 -19.89 0.06
N MET A 615 1.68 -18.76 0.15
CA MET A 615 1.50 -17.60 -0.74
C MET A 615 2.28 -17.71 -2.07
N GLY A 616 3.07 -18.77 -2.24
CA GLY A 616 3.91 -18.97 -3.43
C GLY A 616 4.93 -17.84 -3.62
N ILE A 617 5.55 -17.39 -2.53
CA ILE A 617 6.62 -16.39 -2.53
C ILE A 617 7.95 -17.14 -2.74
N PRO A 618 8.73 -16.83 -3.79
CA PRO A 618 10.04 -17.44 -3.97
C PRO A 618 11.03 -16.91 -2.92
N PHE A 619 11.90 -17.77 -2.44
CA PHE A 619 12.94 -17.44 -1.46
C PHE A 619 14.33 -17.33 -2.08
N ASP A 620 14.45 -17.27 -3.42
CA ASP A 620 15.71 -17.35 -4.15
C ASP A 620 16.74 -16.27 -3.74
N ASN A 621 16.26 -15.12 -3.25
CA ASN A 621 17.10 -14.03 -2.78
C ASN A 621 17.70 -14.25 -1.38
N LEU A 622 17.26 -15.28 -0.67
CA LEU A 622 17.79 -15.64 0.65
C LEU A 622 19.00 -16.58 0.48
N PRO A 623 20.14 -16.31 1.15
CA PRO A 623 21.39 -17.04 0.93
C PRO A 623 21.25 -18.57 1.05
N SER A 624 20.55 -19.04 2.08
CA SER A 624 20.40 -20.48 2.34
C SER A 624 19.25 -21.13 1.58
N CYS A 625 18.65 -20.47 0.58
CA CYS A 625 17.56 -21.06 -0.21
C CYS A 625 17.99 -22.34 -0.94
N LYS A 626 19.24 -22.40 -1.44
CA LYS A 626 19.77 -23.57 -2.16
C LYS A 626 20.25 -24.67 -1.23
N GLU A 627 20.94 -24.30 -0.14
CA GLU A 627 21.55 -25.25 0.81
C GLU A 627 20.54 -25.75 1.86
N GLY A 628 19.47 -24.98 2.07
CA GLY A 628 18.47 -25.19 3.10
C GLY A 628 18.84 -24.50 4.42
N TRP A 629 17.82 -24.02 5.14
CA TRP A 629 18.00 -23.47 6.49
C TRP A 629 18.04 -24.58 7.54
N THR A 630 18.84 -24.36 8.58
CA THR A 630 19.00 -25.29 9.70
C THR A 630 17.79 -25.36 10.62
N ASN A 631 17.09 -24.24 10.84
CA ASN A 631 15.88 -24.14 11.66
C ASN A 631 15.14 -22.82 11.36
N GLY A 632 14.01 -22.61 12.05
CA GLY A 632 13.21 -21.39 11.90
C GLY A 632 13.94 -20.10 12.28
N SER A 633 14.83 -20.13 13.27
CA SER A 633 15.59 -18.95 13.68
C SER A 633 16.58 -18.52 12.61
N HIS A 634 17.22 -19.47 11.92
CA HIS A 634 18.10 -19.18 10.79
C HIS A 634 17.32 -18.53 9.63
N PHE A 635 16.17 -19.10 9.25
CA PHE A 635 15.29 -18.50 8.24
C PHE A 635 14.83 -17.09 8.64
N ALA A 636 14.43 -16.89 9.91
CA ALA A 636 14.00 -15.61 10.43
C ALA A 636 15.11 -14.54 10.32
N ALA A 637 16.34 -14.90 10.65
CA ALA A 637 17.49 -14.01 10.58
C ALA A 637 17.82 -13.59 9.14
N GLU A 638 17.86 -14.55 8.20
CA GLU A 638 18.10 -14.23 6.78
C GLU A 638 16.98 -13.38 6.18
N LEU A 639 15.72 -13.70 6.49
CA LEU A 639 14.58 -12.94 6.01
C LEU A 639 14.61 -11.51 6.55
N GLN A 640 14.97 -11.32 7.82
CA GLN A 640 15.13 -10.01 8.44
C GLN A 640 16.26 -9.20 7.80
N ASP A 641 17.45 -9.80 7.63
CA ASP A 641 18.59 -9.12 7.00
C ASP A 641 18.28 -8.70 5.57
N TRP A 642 17.67 -9.61 4.80
CA TRP A 642 17.26 -9.31 3.42
C TRP A 642 16.24 -8.17 3.38
N THR A 643 15.24 -8.19 4.26
CA THR A 643 14.21 -7.14 4.34
C THR A 643 14.85 -5.78 4.60
N LEU A 644 15.71 -5.67 5.61
CA LEU A 644 16.40 -4.42 5.95
C LEU A 644 17.30 -3.90 4.82
N ARG A 645 17.93 -4.79 4.04
CA ARG A 645 18.72 -4.40 2.86
C ARG A 645 17.84 -3.89 1.73
N TYR A 646 16.78 -4.63 1.39
CA TYR A 646 15.81 -4.23 0.37
C TYR A 646 15.20 -2.87 0.69
N GLU A 647 14.82 -2.67 1.95
CA GLU A 647 14.31 -1.41 2.48
C GLU A 647 15.27 -0.24 2.23
N LYS A 648 16.56 -0.40 2.56
CA LYS A 648 17.60 0.63 2.33
C LYS A 648 17.80 0.96 0.86
N GLU A 649 17.66 -0.02 -0.02
CA GLU A 649 17.89 0.14 -1.46
C GLU A 649 16.71 0.81 -2.18
N VAL A 650 15.49 0.43 -1.80
CA VAL A 650 14.26 0.73 -2.55
C VAL A 650 13.42 1.83 -1.93
N ALA A 651 13.37 1.94 -0.60
CA ALA A 651 12.48 2.90 0.05
C ALA A 651 13.02 4.33 -0.11
N LYS A 652 12.32 5.09 -0.94
CA LYS A 652 12.67 6.46 -1.30
C LYS A 652 11.42 7.34 -1.24
N PRO A 653 11.54 8.60 -0.80
CA PRO A 653 10.40 9.51 -0.75
C PRO A 653 9.85 9.75 -2.15
N THR A 654 8.56 9.46 -2.33
CA THR A 654 7.83 9.78 -3.57
C THR A 654 6.49 10.44 -3.26
N ALA A 655 5.88 11.08 -4.26
CA ALA A 655 4.57 11.72 -4.09
C ALA A 655 3.46 10.72 -3.69
N THR A 656 3.55 9.46 -4.14
CA THR A 656 2.56 8.43 -3.77
C THR A 656 2.72 7.95 -2.33
N ASN A 657 3.93 7.99 -1.78
CA ASN A 657 4.19 7.70 -0.36
C ASN A 657 3.59 8.79 0.53
N ASP A 658 3.81 10.08 0.20
CA ASP A 658 3.20 11.20 0.93
C ASP A 658 1.68 11.14 0.83
N GLN A 659 1.14 10.87 -0.36
CA GLN A 659 -0.30 10.67 -0.54
C GLN A 659 -0.84 9.53 0.36
N TYR A 660 -0.10 8.43 0.48
CA TYR A 660 -0.47 7.33 1.39
C TYR A 660 -0.60 7.83 2.82
N VAL A 661 0.39 8.55 3.35
CA VAL A 661 0.32 9.11 4.69
C VAL A 661 -0.82 10.13 4.83
N ARG A 662 -1.04 11.01 3.86
CA ARG A 662 -2.15 11.99 3.93
C ARG A 662 -3.52 11.32 3.97
N VAL A 663 -3.71 10.26 3.19
CA VAL A 663 -4.97 9.53 3.12
C VAL A 663 -5.16 8.67 4.38
N TYR A 664 -4.10 8.00 4.83
CA TYR A 664 -4.19 7.07 5.95
C TYR A 664 -4.13 7.81 7.30
N VAL A 665 -3.13 8.66 7.51
CA VAL A 665 -2.88 9.35 8.78
C VAL A 665 -3.65 10.67 8.87
N ASP A 666 -3.45 11.59 7.92
CA ASP A 666 -3.96 12.96 8.09
C ASP A 666 -5.49 13.04 7.96
N SER A 667 -6.08 12.21 7.11
CA SER A 667 -7.55 12.17 6.95
C SER A 667 -8.24 11.68 8.23
N ALA A 668 -7.63 10.72 8.94
CA ALA A 668 -8.11 10.26 10.24
C ALA A 668 -8.03 11.34 11.32
N LEU A 669 -7.05 12.24 11.20
CA LEU A 669 -6.80 13.36 12.10
C LEU A 669 -7.40 14.67 11.60
N SER A 670 -8.31 14.63 10.62
CA SER A 670 -8.88 15.86 10.03
C SER A 670 -9.70 16.66 11.05
N SER A 671 -10.34 15.99 12.03
CA SER A 671 -11.10 16.61 13.12
C SER A 671 -10.23 17.19 14.25
N PHE A 672 -8.93 16.89 14.28
CA PHE A 672 -8.03 17.29 15.36
C PHE A 672 -7.32 18.62 15.06
N PRO A 673 -6.97 19.41 16.10
CA PRO A 673 -6.12 20.59 15.95
C PRO A 673 -4.76 20.26 15.29
N GLY A 674 -4.17 21.24 14.58
CA GLY A 674 -2.92 21.05 13.84
C GLY A 674 -1.77 20.50 14.70
N PHE A 675 -1.61 21.00 15.93
CA PHE A 675 -0.56 20.52 16.84
C PHE A 675 -0.72 19.03 17.20
N ALA A 676 -1.96 18.55 17.36
CA ALA A 676 -2.24 17.15 17.66
C ALA A 676 -1.92 16.27 16.45
N ARG A 677 -2.24 16.75 15.23
CA ARG A 677 -1.88 16.06 13.99
C ARG A 677 -0.36 15.88 13.86
N THR A 678 0.41 16.96 14.07
CA THR A 678 1.87 16.91 14.05
C THR A 678 2.44 16.00 15.14
N ALA A 679 1.90 16.04 16.36
CA ALA A 679 2.34 15.17 17.44
C ALA A 679 2.14 13.67 17.10
N VAL A 680 1.00 13.32 16.48
CA VAL A 680 0.75 11.93 16.04
C VAL A 680 1.71 11.53 14.91
N ARG A 681 1.93 12.40 13.92
CA ARG A 681 2.89 12.14 12.82
C ARG A 681 4.31 11.92 13.35
N GLN A 682 4.76 12.76 14.28
CA GLN A 682 6.06 12.60 14.96
C GLN A 682 6.16 11.30 15.76
N MET A 683 5.09 10.90 16.44
CA MET A 683 5.07 9.63 17.17
C MET A 683 5.12 8.43 16.21
N LEU A 684 4.39 8.46 15.09
CA LEU A 684 4.49 7.41 14.07
C LEU A 684 5.90 7.32 13.50
N GLY A 685 6.52 8.48 13.21
CA GLY A 685 7.91 8.56 12.81
C GLY A 685 8.85 7.96 13.86
N ALA A 686 8.57 8.13 15.15
CA ALA A 686 9.37 7.55 16.24
C ALA A 686 9.29 6.01 16.34
N ASN A 687 8.25 5.40 15.75
CA ASN A 687 8.09 3.94 15.75
C ASN A 687 8.79 3.26 14.56
N LEU A 688 9.20 4.04 13.56
CA LEU A 688 9.83 3.59 12.32
C LEU A 688 11.34 3.85 12.35
N ASP A 689 12.10 3.06 11.59
CA ASP A 689 13.49 3.39 11.30
C ASP A 689 13.60 4.63 10.38
N GLU A 690 14.82 5.17 10.29
CA GLU A 690 15.10 6.41 9.56
C GLU A 690 14.79 6.31 8.06
N VAL A 691 14.99 5.13 7.46
CA VAL A 691 14.77 4.89 6.03
C VAL A 691 13.28 4.93 5.73
N MET A 692 12.48 4.18 6.48
CA MET A 692 11.03 4.11 6.32
C MET A 692 10.34 5.41 6.67
N ARG A 693 10.76 6.06 7.76
CA ARG A 693 10.26 7.36 8.18
C ARG A 693 10.47 8.41 7.07
N SER A 694 11.69 8.47 6.52
CA SER A 694 12.03 9.41 5.45
C SER A 694 11.26 9.10 4.17
N SER A 695 11.11 7.83 3.81
CA SER A 695 10.35 7.41 2.64
C SER A 695 8.86 7.76 2.73
N LEU A 696 8.27 7.64 3.93
CA LEU A 696 6.90 8.03 4.21
C LEU A 696 6.72 9.55 4.43
N GLN A 697 7.81 10.31 4.47
CA GLN A 697 7.80 11.75 4.75
C GLN A 697 7.12 12.09 6.10
N LEU A 698 7.35 11.25 7.11
CA LEU A 698 6.90 11.49 8.47
C LEU A 698 7.90 12.37 9.23
N GLU A 699 7.40 13.32 9.99
CA GLU A 699 8.27 14.20 10.80
C GLU A 699 9.02 13.38 11.86
N SER A 700 10.29 13.73 12.09
CA SER A 700 11.02 13.21 13.25
C SER A 700 10.51 13.89 14.53
N PRO A 701 10.35 13.17 15.66
CA PRO A 701 10.06 13.80 16.93
C PRO A 701 11.21 14.73 17.35
N GLY A 702 10.88 15.91 17.89
CA GLY A 702 11.89 16.77 18.50
C GLY A 702 12.56 16.11 19.71
N PRO A 703 13.74 16.56 20.17
CA PRO A 703 14.50 15.88 21.21
C PRO A 703 13.74 15.71 22.54
N ILE A 704 12.96 16.72 22.94
CA ILE A 704 12.13 16.68 24.16
C ILE A 704 11.02 15.64 24.01
N PHE A 705 10.33 15.63 22.88
CA PHE A 705 9.24 14.69 22.64
C PHE A 705 9.75 13.26 22.49
N SER A 706 10.89 13.06 21.83
CA SER A 706 11.59 11.77 21.77
C SER A 706 11.98 11.27 23.16
N ALA A 707 12.57 12.13 24.00
CA ALA A 707 12.90 11.78 25.39
C ALA A 707 11.65 11.40 26.21
N LEU A 708 10.52 12.10 26.01
CA LEU A 708 9.25 11.74 26.63
C LEU A 708 8.76 10.37 26.18
N LEU A 709 8.73 10.10 24.86
CA LEU A 709 8.28 8.81 24.32
C LEU A 709 9.14 7.65 24.82
N VAL A 710 10.47 7.81 24.85
CA VAL A 710 11.40 6.83 25.41
C VAL A 710 11.14 6.62 26.90
N SER A 711 10.98 7.70 27.67
CA SER A 711 10.71 7.62 29.12
C SER A 711 9.41 6.88 29.43
N LEU A 712 8.33 7.17 28.68
CA LEU A 712 7.05 6.48 28.83
C LEU A 712 7.18 4.99 28.53
N ARG A 713 7.91 4.63 27.48
CA ARG A 713 8.17 3.24 27.10
C ARG A 713 8.96 2.50 28.17
N GLU A 714 10.07 3.06 28.66
CA GLU A 714 10.88 2.40 29.69
C GLU A 714 10.13 2.30 31.03
N LEU A 715 9.32 3.30 31.39
CA LEU A 715 8.45 3.24 32.56
C LEU A 715 7.42 2.11 32.44
N ARG A 716 6.77 1.98 31.26
CA ARG A 716 5.85 0.86 30.96
C ARG A 716 6.58 -0.48 31.09
N LYS A 717 7.78 -0.62 30.53
CA LYS A 717 8.57 -1.86 30.62
C LYS A 717 8.90 -2.22 32.07
N LEU A 718 9.34 -1.25 32.87
CA LEU A 718 9.63 -1.44 34.29
C LEU A 718 8.36 -1.87 35.06
N PHE A 719 7.25 -1.16 34.84
CA PHE A 719 5.97 -1.47 35.47
C PHE A 719 5.49 -2.87 35.09
N LEU A 720 5.49 -3.21 33.81
CA LEU A 720 5.09 -4.53 33.34
C LEU A 720 5.99 -5.61 33.93
N ARG A 721 7.31 -5.43 33.89
CA ARG A 721 8.28 -6.44 34.35
C ARG A 721 8.17 -6.76 35.84
N HIS A 722 7.88 -5.75 36.66
CA HIS A 722 8.05 -5.86 38.11
C HIS A 722 6.75 -5.74 38.91
N LEU A 723 5.78 -4.96 38.42
CA LEU A 723 4.59 -4.60 39.20
C LEU A 723 3.29 -5.19 38.67
N ALA A 724 3.21 -5.53 37.38
CA ALA A 724 1.99 -6.10 36.80
C ALA A 724 2.02 -7.63 36.80
N LEU A 725 0.99 -8.28 37.35
CA LEU A 725 0.80 -9.73 37.21
C LEU A 725 0.60 -10.14 35.73
N PRO A 726 0.96 -11.38 35.33
CA PRO A 726 0.71 -11.86 33.98
C PRO A 726 -0.80 -11.97 33.72
N ARG A 727 -1.16 -11.89 32.44
CA ARG A 727 -2.55 -11.98 32.00
C ARG A 727 -3.13 -13.37 32.29
N VAL A 728 -4.31 -13.40 32.91
CA VAL A 728 -5.04 -14.63 33.25
C VAL A 728 -5.99 -15.07 32.13
N GLY A 729 -6.58 -14.13 31.39
CA GLY A 729 -7.51 -14.43 30.28
C GLY A 729 -6.93 -14.10 28.91
N ALA A 730 -7.04 -15.04 27.96
CA ALA A 730 -6.58 -14.88 26.59
C ALA A 730 -7.30 -13.73 25.86
N VAL A 731 -6.53 -12.89 25.17
CA VAL A 731 -7.05 -11.93 24.20
C VAL A 731 -7.19 -12.66 22.87
N LYS A 732 -8.41 -12.78 22.36
CA LYS A 732 -8.66 -13.43 21.07
C LYS A 732 -8.48 -12.44 19.92
N PRO A 733 -7.56 -12.69 18.97
CA PRO A 733 -7.31 -11.77 17.84
C PRO A 733 -8.50 -11.66 16.88
N VAL A 734 -9.27 -12.74 16.76
CA VAL A 734 -10.48 -12.89 15.93
C VAL A 734 -11.53 -13.69 16.69
N ASN A 735 -12.81 -13.51 16.35
CA ASN A 735 -13.91 -14.26 16.97
C ASN A 735 -13.84 -15.74 16.60
N GLU A 736 -14.01 -16.65 17.56
CA GLU A 736 -13.88 -18.11 17.31
C GLU A 736 -15.03 -18.65 16.46
N THR A 737 -16.25 -18.22 16.76
CA THR A 737 -17.48 -18.68 16.09
C THR A 737 -18.09 -17.58 15.23
N PRO A 738 -18.79 -17.95 14.13
CA PRO A 738 -19.61 -17.00 13.40
C PRO A 738 -20.78 -16.50 14.26
N ASN A 739 -21.34 -15.36 13.88
CA ASN A 739 -22.53 -14.78 14.48
C ASN A 739 -23.81 -15.49 13.99
N SER A 740 -24.97 -14.98 14.41
CA SER A 740 -26.29 -15.51 14.05
C SER A 740 -26.56 -15.55 12.54
N THR A 741 -25.86 -14.75 11.74
CA THR A 741 -25.98 -14.71 10.28
C THR A 741 -25.04 -15.67 9.55
N GLY A 742 -24.20 -16.40 10.29
CA GLY A 742 -23.19 -17.29 9.71
C GLY A 742 -21.90 -16.59 9.27
N LEU A 743 -21.76 -15.29 9.53
CA LEU A 743 -20.59 -14.47 9.19
C LEU A 743 -19.73 -14.19 10.42
N TYR A 744 -18.47 -13.79 10.23
CA TYR A 744 -17.59 -13.42 11.34
C TYR A 744 -17.66 -11.92 11.61
N SER A 745 -17.79 -11.53 12.88
CA SER A 745 -17.69 -10.13 13.28
C SER A 745 -16.26 -9.76 13.65
N PHE A 746 -15.88 -8.52 13.36
CA PHE A 746 -14.61 -7.95 13.76
C PHE A 746 -14.81 -7.12 15.04
N GLY A 747 -14.37 -7.65 16.18
CA GLY A 747 -14.67 -7.08 17.50
C GLY A 747 -13.83 -5.85 17.90
N ARG A 748 -12.98 -5.33 17.01
CA ARG A 748 -12.12 -4.17 17.30
C ARG A 748 -12.89 -2.88 17.07
N LYS A 749 -12.80 -1.98 18.05
CA LYS A 749 -13.36 -0.64 17.91
C LYS A 749 -12.43 0.17 17.05
N THR A 750 -13.00 0.73 15.99
CA THR A 750 -12.30 1.65 15.12
C THR A 750 -13.21 2.85 14.85
N LEU A 751 -12.63 3.94 14.34
CA LEU A 751 -13.45 5.10 13.96
C LEU A 751 -14.42 4.82 12.80
N GLN A 752 -14.22 3.72 12.06
CA GLN A 752 -15.13 3.22 11.03
C GLN A 752 -15.49 1.75 11.31
N PRO A 753 -16.71 1.45 11.77
CA PRO A 753 -17.06 0.17 12.38
C PRO A 753 -17.30 -0.95 11.35
N TRP A 754 -16.32 -1.20 10.48
CA TRP A 754 -16.35 -2.23 9.45
C TRP A 754 -16.46 -3.62 10.09
N TYR A 755 -17.47 -4.38 9.65
CA TYR A 755 -17.73 -5.75 10.10
C TYR A 755 -18.05 -5.89 11.60
N MET A 756 -18.48 -4.81 12.24
CA MET A 756 -18.82 -4.80 13.66
C MET A 756 -20.32 -5.01 13.89
N GLU A 757 -20.66 -6.01 14.71
CA GLU A 757 -22.04 -6.26 15.10
C GLU A 757 -22.57 -5.17 16.05
N PRO A 758 -23.79 -4.62 15.81
CA PRO A 758 -24.39 -3.62 16.68
C PRO A 758 -24.96 -4.28 17.94
N THR A 759 -24.19 -4.27 19.01
CA THR A 759 -24.65 -4.59 20.36
C THR A 759 -24.92 -3.32 21.17
N PHE A 760 -25.71 -3.42 22.24
CA PHE A 760 -25.99 -2.28 23.12
C PHE A 760 -24.69 -1.62 23.63
N LEU A 761 -23.73 -2.41 24.08
CA LEU A 761 -22.43 -1.92 24.59
C LEU A 761 -21.53 -1.36 23.47
N SER A 762 -21.53 -1.93 22.27
CA SER A 762 -20.71 -1.44 21.16
C SER A 762 -21.25 -0.15 20.56
N SER A 763 -22.56 0.10 20.65
CA SER A 763 -23.20 1.29 20.09
C SER A 763 -23.37 2.42 21.13
N TRP A 764 -23.47 2.10 22.42
CA TRP A 764 -23.78 3.07 23.49
C TRP A 764 -22.85 3.03 24.70
N GLY A 765 -21.87 2.12 24.75
CA GLY A 765 -20.92 2.04 25.85
C GLY A 765 -19.93 3.22 25.89
N PRO A 766 -19.11 3.34 26.95
CA PRO A 766 -18.17 4.46 27.12
C PRO A 766 -17.19 4.62 25.95
N GLY A 767 -16.69 3.52 25.39
CA GLY A 767 -15.84 3.58 24.19
C GLY A 767 -16.61 4.05 22.95
N ALA A 768 -17.89 3.69 22.80
CA ALA A 768 -18.70 4.18 21.70
C ALA A 768 -18.94 5.71 21.81
N MET A 769 -19.07 6.22 23.04
CA MET A 769 -19.11 7.66 23.30
C MET A 769 -17.79 8.34 22.93
N LEU A 770 -16.65 7.74 23.26
CA LEU A 770 -15.32 8.25 22.88
C LEU A 770 -15.16 8.28 21.34
N VAL A 771 -15.48 7.19 20.64
CA VAL A 771 -15.48 7.14 19.17
C VAL A 771 -16.31 8.30 18.58
N ARG A 772 -17.52 8.54 19.11
CA ARG A 772 -18.38 9.65 18.65
C ARG A 772 -17.73 11.00 18.93
N ALA A 773 -17.13 11.19 20.11
CA ALA A 773 -16.45 12.43 20.49
C ALA A 773 -15.26 12.74 19.57
N LEU A 774 -14.56 11.72 19.09
CA LEU A 774 -13.46 11.84 18.13
C LEU A 774 -13.93 11.99 16.66
N GLY A 775 -15.25 12.03 16.43
CA GLY A 775 -15.83 12.16 15.08
C GLY A 775 -16.00 10.85 14.32
N GLY A 776 -15.73 9.71 14.97
CA GLY A 776 -15.94 8.37 14.43
C GLY A 776 -17.41 7.93 14.41
N LYS A 777 -17.67 6.78 13.80
CA LYS A 777 -19.00 6.19 13.66
C LYS A 777 -19.10 4.93 14.53
N VAL A 778 -20.29 4.68 15.07
CA VAL A 778 -20.56 3.48 15.88
C VAL A 778 -21.27 2.40 15.04
N PRO A 779 -21.15 1.11 15.41
CA PRO A 779 -21.82 0.02 14.71
C PRO A 779 -23.33 0.28 14.53
N GLY A 780 -23.83 0.05 13.30
CA GLY A 780 -25.24 0.25 12.92
C GLY A 780 -25.64 1.69 12.60
N SER A 781 -24.79 2.70 12.82
CA SER A 781 -25.15 4.13 12.65
C SER A 781 -25.37 4.59 11.20
N ARG A 782 -24.94 3.84 10.19
CA ARG A 782 -25.12 4.16 8.75
C ARG A 782 -25.73 2.98 7.98
N GLY A 783 -26.69 2.29 8.59
CA GLY A 783 -27.30 1.09 8.02
C GLY A 783 -26.22 0.06 7.66
N ASP A 784 -26.28 -0.44 6.43
CA ASP A 784 -25.41 -1.53 5.95
C ASP A 784 -24.05 -1.08 5.38
N ARG A 785 -23.76 0.23 5.37
CA ARG A 785 -22.52 0.78 4.75
C ARG A 785 -21.25 0.13 5.29
N TYR A 786 -21.22 -0.18 6.58
CA TYR A 786 -20.05 -0.77 7.25
C TYR A 786 -20.15 -2.29 7.45
N HIS A 787 -21.09 -2.95 6.77
CA HIS A 787 -21.32 -4.40 6.88
C HIS A 787 -21.48 -4.89 8.33
N PRO A 788 -22.45 -4.37 9.11
CA PRO A 788 -22.66 -4.78 10.50
C PRO A 788 -22.95 -6.29 10.67
N GLN A 789 -23.33 -6.97 9.58
CA GLN A 789 -23.54 -8.42 9.55
C GLN A 789 -22.24 -9.22 9.68
N GLY A 790 -21.07 -8.63 9.43
CA GLY A 790 -19.78 -9.32 9.47
C GLY A 790 -19.18 -9.60 8.09
N TYR A 791 -18.06 -10.32 8.07
CA TYR A 791 -17.30 -10.69 6.88
C TYR A 791 -17.33 -12.21 6.62
N ASP A 792 -17.11 -12.57 5.36
CA ASP A 792 -16.77 -13.92 4.92
C ASP A 792 -15.42 -13.89 4.22
N LEU A 793 -14.53 -14.81 4.57
CA LEU A 793 -13.18 -14.91 4.03
C LEU A 793 -13.16 -15.22 2.53
N MET A 794 -14.22 -15.84 2.00
CA MET A 794 -14.32 -16.09 0.55
C MET A 794 -14.59 -14.80 -0.23
N THR A 795 -15.18 -13.78 0.40
CA THR A 795 -15.73 -12.60 -0.28
C THR A 795 -15.09 -11.27 0.14
N ILE A 796 -14.39 -11.22 1.28
CA ILE A 796 -13.73 -10.02 1.81
C ILE A 796 -12.78 -9.36 0.78
N GLY A 797 -12.67 -8.02 0.80
CA GLY A 797 -11.87 -7.26 -0.15
C GLY A 797 -12.68 -6.24 -0.96
N PRO A 798 -12.12 -5.73 -2.09
CA PRO A 798 -12.74 -4.65 -2.85
C PRO A 798 -14.02 -5.11 -3.56
N GLU A 799 -15.04 -4.23 -3.63
CA GLU A 799 -16.38 -4.56 -4.14
C GLU A 799 -16.40 -5.28 -5.50
N PRO A 800 -15.58 -4.88 -6.51
CA PRO A 800 -15.56 -5.57 -7.81
C PRO A 800 -15.09 -7.04 -7.77
N GLN A 801 -14.54 -7.50 -6.64
CA GLN A 801 -13.99 -8.83 -6.41
C GLN A 801 -14.78 -9.66 -5.38
N LYS A 802 -15.84 -9.11 -4.80
CA LYS A 802 -16.55 -9.70 -3.64
C LYS A 802 -17.14 -11.10 -3.92
N GLU A 803 -17.53 -11.39 -5.15
CA GLU A 803 -18.16 -12.67 -5.53
C GLU A 803 -17.38 -13.44 -6.61
N LYS A 804 -16.10 -13.08 -6.80
CA LYS A 804 -15.25 -13.66 -7.84
C LYS A 804 -14.14 -14.49 -7.23
N GLY A 805 -13.65 -15.47 -8.00
CA GLY A 805 -12.51 -16.29 -7.62
C GLY A 805 -12.83 -17.51 -6.78
N ALA A 806 -14.11 -17.86 -6.56
CA ALA A 806 -14.47 -18.96 -5.66
C ALA A 806 -13.83 -20.30 -6.07
N GLU A 807 -13.87 -20.65 -7.36
CA GLU A 807 -13.25 -21.88 -7.87
C GLU A 807 -11.72 -21.86 -7.75
N GLU A 808 -11.09 -20.73 -8.09
CA GLU A 808 -9.64 -20.53 -7.95
C GLU A 808 -9.20 -20.69 -6.50
N MET A 809 -9.95 -20.09 -5.57
CA MET A 809 -9.68 -20.18 -4.14
C MET A 809 -9.87 -21.60 -3.61
N VAL A 810 -10.91 -22.33 -4.04
CA VAL A 810 -11.09 -23.74 -3.64
C VAL A 810 -9.92 -24.59 -4.13
N SER A 811 -9.47 -24.40 -5.37
CA SER A 811 -8.29 -25.09 -5.89
C SER A 811 -7.02 -24.76 -5.11
N ASP A 812 -6.83 -23.49 -4.72
CA ASP A 812 -5.67 -23.07 -3.94
C ASP A 812 -5.70 -23.65 -2.52
N MET A 813 -6.87 -23.69 -1.89
CA MET A 813 -7.06 -24.36 -0.60
C MET A 813 -6.73 -25.86 -0.67
N GLU A 814 -7.08 -26.54 -1.77
CA GLU A 814 -6.69 -27.94 -1.98
C GLU A 814 -5.18 -28.11 -2.12
N ILE A 815 -4.49 -27.18 -2.79
CA ILE A 815 -3.03 -27.16 -2.90
C ILE A 815 -2.39 -26.97 -1.52
N ILE A 816 -2.84 -25.98 -0.75
CA ILE A 816 -2.34 -25.73 0.63
C ILE A 816 -2.57 -26.96 1.50
N ARG A 817 -3.76 -27.58 1.40
CA ARG A 817 -4.09 -28.82 2.12
C ARG A 817 -3.21 -30.00 1.71
N ALA A 818 -2.81 -30.09 0.44
CA ALA A 818 -1.95 -31.15 -0.06
C ALA A 818 -0.48 -30.97 0.38
N ARG A 819 -0.01 -29.73 0.56
CA ARG A 819 1.33 -29.41 1.11
C ARG A 819 1.49 -29.72 2.59
N ARG A 820 0.51 -30.39 3.21
CA ARG A 820 0.51 -30.79 4.62
C ARG A 820 1.72 -31.66 4.94
N MET A 821 2.76 -31.01 5.47
CA MET A 821 3.81 -31.68 6.21
C MET A 821 3.50 -31.53 7.70
N THR A 822 3.19 -32.65 8.36
CA THR A 822 3.12 -32.74 9.83
C THR A 822 4.51 -32.68 10.47
N SER A 823 5.58 -32.68 9.66
CA SER A 823 6.98 -32.56 10.06
C SER A 823 7.47 -31.10 10.07
N CYS A 824 8.61 -30.86 10.71
CA CYS A 824 9.28 -29.57 10.67
C CYS A 824 9.61 -29.18 9.21
N PRO A 825 9.35 -27.94 8.78
CA PRO A 825 9.70 -27.51 7.43
C PRO A 825 11.21 -27.47 7.16
N PHE A 826 12.05 -27.66 8.19
CA PHE A 826 13.51 -27.61 8.09
C PHE A 826 14.18 -28.99 8.24
N SER A 827 13.45 -30.06 8.55
CA SER A 827 14.06 -31.38 8.81
C SER A 827 14.50 -32.13 7.56
N GLN A 828 14.12 -31.69 6.35
CA GLN A 828 14.46 -32.35 5.08
C GLN A 828 15.79 -31.91 4.47
N ALA A 829 16.49 -30.93 5.05
CA ALA A 829 17.79 -30.46 4.53
C ALA A 829 18.89 -31.54 4.55
N LYS A 830 18.70 -32.66 5.27
CA LYS A 830 19.63 -33.81 5.26
C LYS A 830 19.33 -34.88 4.20
N ASN A 831 18.17 -34.87 3.53
CA ASN A 831 17.77 -35.92 2.58
C ASN A 831 17.73 -35.48 1.10
N GLY A 832 18.14 -34.24 0.81
CA GLY A 832 18.13 -33.67 -0.55
C GLY A 832 19.00 -34.40 -1.58
N PHE A 833 19.88 -35.32 -1.15
CA PHE A 833 20.73 -36.11 -2.06
C PHE A 833 20.10 -37.39 -2.61
N MET A 834 18.92 -37.83 -2.15
CA MET A 834 18.29 -39.07 -2.64
C MET A 834 17.06 -38.87 -3.53
N GLN A 835 16.52 -37.66 -3.66
CA GLN A 835 15.27 -37.45 -4.42
C GLN A 835 15.49 -36.96 -5.85
N GLN A 836 16.73 -36.57 -6.21
CA GLN A 836 17.12 -36.29 -7.59
C GLN A 836 17.63 -37.53 -8.36
N SER A 837 17.97 -38.63 -7.68
CA SER A 837 18.47 -39.86 -8.34
C SER A 837 17.36 -40.84 -8.76
N VAL A 838 16.11 -40.65 -8.34
CA VAL A 838 14.99 -41.54 -8.72
C VAL A 838 14.24 -41.05 -9.97
N LEU A 839 14.58 -39.87 -10.49
CA LEU A 839 14.04 -39.32 -11.75
C LEU A 839 15.04 -39.39 -12.92
N SER A 840 16.27 -39.87 -12.69
CA SER A 840 17.29 -40.07 -13.74
C SER A 840 17.45 -41.51 -14.21
N ASP A 841 16.83 -42.50 -13.55
CA ASP A 841 16.94 -43.93 -13.91
C ASP A 841 15.70 -44.46 -14.68
N GLN A 842 14.95 -43.57 -15.32
CA GLN A 842 13.94 -43.92 -16.34
C GLN A 842 14.09 -43.02 -17.58
N GLU A 843 15.24 -43.11 -18.24
CA GLU A 843 15.35 -42.93 -19.70
C GLU A 843 16.11 -44.11 -20.31
#